data_AF-A0A9X1MIU9-F1
#
_entry.id   AF-A0A9X1MIU9-F1
#
_cell.length_a   1.000
_cell.length_b   1.000
_cell.length_c   1.000
_cell.angle_alpha   90.00
_cell.angle_beta   90.00
_cell.angle_gamma   90.00
#
_symmetry.space_group_name_H-M   'P 1'
#
loop_
_entity.id
_entity.type
_entity.pdbx_description
1 polymer ?
#
loop_
_entity_poly.entity_id
_entity_poly.type
_entity_poly.pdbx_seq_one_letter_code
_entity_poly.pdbx_strand_id
1 'polypeptide(L)'
;MNASFFRIMAAGFTLLILSVPAMADFQQGTELTAGDEIASLEVTISVSKGASLEDPIALDLGLGFPLWLTPLGRDDDESAPFGAVPQQTTADQKSLAADSQATFTFLRSGEPGQDRFRATPLLLDGVRVGDIARIGLMTTGAGEWELKGYEVKVNGKLLAANDALYQQPSIALEKARATIAELEPKVTPLEIQISDLNALVSANLATDADRQALAQKERELTPLKARLHQAVAQTEGRYPWYEEVGFEPLGYGYGAIKSLKVTVVTFAHTGADTRNIVYFQAGARKYALSDADHPLTSVNGAQEFDIDLATGPLMPLDLRKFALGMIASPIPYAAAPDRWHPERLRVEADGVVIYDSELNFLDKRSLAAIRLIPPAHLNDKGELVSDETHSQRETAAWTAGTGQGLNPADGTPLPLPTDPTAPDYPQPEPGANDLSPDNNVTPDNVTPDNVTPDNDVTPDDNVTPDDDVTPDDDVTPDDDVTPADDDFDPFPDEDPLPPDPNPNPDPNPQPDPNPNPNPNPTPFPVPDPITPTPQTADLSGRVVEQLPDGSVRGIASAAIVLRENSGTPAGAGSLEDGSYQTTMLPGTWQASVTATGFQQLQDPQPLVINPGDQLVRDFTLVRAEPPAGQGIRGKVRVAVPRGYNVLPPPADLKLTITSQTDPALVYGPIKLEADGSYQQNLSPGRYFVKAVAAGYHDSPSLVHEVLTGAYTEVNIVLLPESGPTGFDLKVTVKGKADPEDLLLEGAKVTVRHEKQSLADAPNKPTLPDGVAKFENLQEPGTYTVLVQKEGYRSGGDTIDLPGPTHEIEVTLVPLVEPPKLVKVTGWLVYKNEKSRTGYSGLPDVKLTFTPALPAANVPVETYVTATKSNGAFSLEMREGSYSPSADLDLEKFEPLPEQFYRVYPEMDPIFLKVEPKQPSLVTVQGYVLTRSQVDSRKLVAVEGARVEWFAPKSPSRRAAASDVTDSGGRFTVKVMENKEFPYSVDVHAPAGFYSRNVKIDVTQGMERPKIELKRVPAPEPIPEPHPEPTPHPEPSPHPPMPWPHPHPEPTPHPTPQVCVLNGVVTLDSHNTQANLCVAPGGTLEVRLNLSAGTGYQWGMVSRLSREVTLVSGPEWVKSSGYSIGAGGYTKYVFRVNSQAQRGFHLAFQLKRPWEASAASQANVSVTVGPASGGGFRTR
;
A
#
# COMPACT_ATOMS: atom_id res chain seq x y z
N MET A 1 -35.10 52.79 14.91
CA MET A 1 -34.42 53.79 15.77
C MET A 1 -32.95 53.76 15.41
N ASN A 2 -32.27 54.83 15.02
CA ASN A 2 -32.71 56.21 14.73
C ASN A 2 -32.13 56.69 13.39
N ALA A 3 -32.67 57.78 12.86
CA ALA A 3 -32.20 58.46 11.65
C ALA A 3 -31.99 59.97 11.93
N SER A 4 -31.52 60.71 10.92
CA SER A 4 -31.18 62.15 10.95
C SER A 4 -29.89 62.46 11.73
N PHE A 5 -29.06 63.46 11.40
CA PHE A 5 -29.06 64.50 10.33
C PHE A 5 -27.76 64.34 9.49
N PHE A 6 -27.60 64.86 8.26
CA PHE A 6 -27.79 66.24 7.80
C PHE A 6 -28.04 66.34 6.28
N ARG A 7 -28.68 67.42 5.83
CA ARG A 7 -28.72 67.91 4.43
C ARG A 7 -28.22 69.35 4.43
N ILE A 8 -27.39 69.76 3.48
CA ILE A 8 -27.30 71.17 3.05
C ILE A 8 -26.57 71.32 1.70
N MET A 9 -27.01 72.31 0.91
CA MET A 9 -26.45 72.82 -0.37
C MET A 9 -26.17 71.83 -1.51
N ALA A 10 -26.94 71.97 -2.59
CA ALA A 10 -26.51 71.62 -3.94
C ALA A 10 -25.99 72.88 -4.66
N ALA A 11 -24.91 72.73 -5.43
CA ALA A 11 -24.45 73.72 -6.41
C ALA A 11 -24.28 72.99 -7.75
N GLY A 12 -24.88 73.54 -8.81
CA GLY A 12 -24.99 72.82 -10.08
C GLY A 12 -23.68 72.79 -10.88
N PHE A 13 -23.28 71.60 -11.30
CA PHE A 13 -22.44 71.41 -12.47
C PHE A 13 -23.18 70.52 -13.47
N THR A 14 -23.22 70.94 -14.74
CA THR A 14 -23.88 70.18 -15.80
C THR A 14 -23.04 68.95 -16.11
N LEU A 15 -23.36 67.82 -15.48
CA LEU A 15 -22.70 66.55 -15.78
C LEU A 15 -23.07 66.14 -17.21
N LEU A 16 -22.07 66.06 -18.08
CA LEU A 16 -22.22 65.42 -19.37
C LEU A 16 -22.54 63.94 -19.11
N ILE A 17 -23.72 63.45 -19.51
CA ILE A 17 -24.01 62.02 -19.46
C ILE A 17 -23.24 61.37 -20.62
N LEU A 18 -21.94 61.18 -20.41
CA LEU A 18 -21.23 60.09 -21.02
C LEU A 18 -21.91 58.82 -20.50
N SER A 19 -22.64 58.15 -21.39
CA SER A 19 -23.13 56.80 -21.15
C SER A 19 -21.93 55.88 -21.00
N VAL A 20 -21.50 55.67 -19.75
CA VAL A 20 -20.54 54.62 -19.40
C VAL A 20 -21.12 53.32 -19.96
N PRO A 21 -20.44 52.61 -20.87
CA PRO A 21 -20.87 51.28 -21.25
C PRO A 21 -20.82 50.43 -19.97
N ALA A 22 -21.89 49.68 -19.69
CA ALA A 22 -21.87 48.75 -18.58
C ALA A 22 -20.76 47.72 -18.84
N MET A 23 -19.70 47.78 -18.03
CA MET A 23 -18.74 46.68 -17.93
C MET A 23 -19.50 45.48 -17.38
N ALA A 24 -19.30 44.28 -17.93
CA ALA A 24 -19.94 43.11 -17.38
C ALA A 24 -19.17 42.69 -16.11
N ASP A 25 -19.91 42.41 -15.04
CA ASP A 25 -19.36 41.70 -13.89
C ASP A 25 -19.13 40.22 -14.26
N PHE A 26 -18.39 39.49 -13.42
CA PHE A 26 -18.23 38.04 -13.54
C PHE A 26 -19.59 37.32 -13.72
N GLN A 27 -19.65 36.41 -14.71
CA GLN A 27 -20.84 35.64 -15.03
C GLN A 27 -20.58 34.14 -14.95
N GLN A 28 -21.16 33.48 -13.94
CA GLN A 28 -21.27 32.02 -13.90
C GLN A 28 -22.48 31.53 -14.71
N GLY A 29 -22.30 30.42 -15.43
CA GLY A 29 -23.36 29.75 -16.17
C GLY A 29 -24.32 28.96 -15.28
N THR A 30 -25.59 28.87 -15.70
CA THR A 30 -26.68 28.20 -14.94
C THR A 30 -27.31 27.01 -15.66
N GLU A 31 -26.81 26.67 -16.87
CA GLU A 31 -27.33 25.54 -17.67
C GLU A 31 -26.64 24.20 -17.40
N LEU A 32 -25.55 24.19 -16.63
CA LEU A 32 -24.77 22.99 -16.32
C LEU A 32 -25.11 22.48 -14.92
N THR A 33 -25.07 21.15 -14.74
CA THR A 33 -25.22 20.51 -13.42
C THR A 33 -23.94 19.84 -12.98
N ALA A 34 -23.74 19.67 -11.68
CA ALA A 34 -22.56 18.99 -11.13
C ALA A 34 -22.37 17.54 -11.65
N GLY A 35 -23.44 16.89 -12.12
CA GLY A 35 -23.39 15.54 -12.68
C GLY A 35 -22.97 15.47 -14.15
N ASP A 36 -22.97 16.60 -14.87
CA ASP A 36 -22.71 16.65 -16.32
C ASP A 36 -21.26 16.25 -16.62
N GLU A 37 -21.04 15.30 -17.52
CA GLU A 37 -19.69 14.90 -17.96
C GLU A 37 -19.08 15.91 -18.93
N ILE A 38 -17.78 16.15 -18.83
CA ILE A 38 -17.04 17.03 -19.74
C ILE A 38 -16.68 16.23 -20.99
N ALA A 39 -17.39 16.47 -22.11
CA ALA A 39 -17.11 15.88 -23.42
C ALA A 39 -16.36 16.86 -24.34
N SER A 40 -16.66 18.16 -24.22
CA SER A 40 -15.81 19.24 -24.73
C SER A 40 -15.67 20.38 -23.72
N LEU A 41 -14.55 21.11 -23.80
CA LEU A 41 -14.30 22.32 -23.04
C LEU A 41 -13.65 23.36 -23.97
N GLU A 42 -14.24 24.53 -24.07
CA GLU A 42 -13.73 25.65 -24.88
C GLU A 42 -13.25 26.76 -23.94
N VAL A 43 -12.02 27.23 -24.15
CA VAL A 43 -11.41 28.33 -23.38
C VAL A 43 -11.09 29.46 -24.33
N THR A 44 -11.75 30.61 -24.18
CA THR A 44 -11.37 31.85 -24.87
C THR A 44 -10.62 32.75 -23.88
N ILE A 45 -9.46 33.26 -24.28
CA ILE A 45 -8.75 34.33 -23.55
C ILE A 45 -8.65 35.59 -24.40
N SER A 46 -8.68 36.75 -23.75
CA SER A 46 -8.58 38.07 -24.37
C SER A 46 -7.42 38.87 -23.77
N VAL A 47 -6.60 39.48 -24.64
CA VAL A 47 -5.45 40.32 -24.26
C VAL A 47 -5.82 41.80 -24.44
N SER A 48 -5.38 42.63 -23.51
CA SER A 48 -5.62 44.09 -23.53
C SER A 48 -4.79 44.83 -24.59
N LYS A 49 -5.00 46.15 -24.68
CA LYS A 49 -4.13 47.06 -25.45
C LYS A 49 -2.83 47.29 -24.69
N GLY A 50 -1.76 46.61 -25.10
CA GLY A 50 -0.46 46.67 -24.46
C GLY A 50 0.59 45.86 -25.21
N ALA A 51 1.32 45.01 -24.50
CA ALA A 51 2.16 43.97 -25.10
C ALA A 51 1.30 42.79 -25.61
N SER A 52 1.85 42.04 -26.57
CA SER A 52 1.34 40.72 -26.95
C SER A 52 1.58 39.72 -25.82
N LEU A 53 0.72 38.70 -25.71
CA LEU A 53 0.98 37.54 -24.87
C LEU A 53 1.94 36.62 -25.63
N GLU A 54 3.13 36.43 -25.06
CA GLU A 54 4.22 35.58 -25.59
C GLU A 54 4.70 34.54 -24.55
N ASP A 55 3.99 34.41 -23.42
CA ASP A 55 4.31 33.51 -22.32
C ASP A 55 3.48 32.21 -22.37
N PRO A 56 4.01 31.04 -21.96
CA PRO A 56 3.23 29.80 -21.85
C PRO A 56 2.14 29.90 -20.79
N ILE A 57 0.87 29.76 -21.19
CA ILE A 57 -0.29 29.92 -20.32
C ILE A 57 -1.15 28.65 -20.26
N ALA A 58 -1.70 28.34 -19.09
CA ALA A 58 -2.68 27.28 -18.88
C ALA A 58 -3.90 27.75 -18.08
N LEU A 59 -5.05 27.13 -18.36
CA LEU A 59 -6.21 27.12 -17.47
C LEU A 59 -6.06 25.98 -16.46
N ASP A 60 -6.23 26.27 -15.19
CA ASP A 60 -6.31 25.29 -14.12
C ASP A 60 -7.73 25.30 -13.53
N LEU A 61 -8.31 24.11 -13.47
CA LEU A 61 -9.66 23.85 -12.96
C LEU A 61 -9.64 23.22 -11.54
N GLY A 62 -8.45 23.09 -10.95
CA GLY A 62 -8.20 22.33 -9.73
C GLY A 62 -8.27 20.82 -9.95
N LEU A 63 -8.01 20.34 -11.17
CA LEU A 63 -8.15 18.92 -11.54
C LEU A 63 -6.91 18.06 -11.21
N GLY A 64 -5.85 18.64 -10.66
CA GLY A 64 -4.53 18.02 -10.49
C GLY A 64 -3.65 18.10 -11.75
N PHE A 65 -4.28 18.31 -12.92
CA PHE A 65 -3.63 18.54 -14.21
C PHE A 65 -4.13 19.86 -14.84
N PRO A 66 -3.25 20.62 -15.52
CA PRO A 66 -3.62 21.85 -16.23
C PRO A 66 -4.17 21.59 -17.64
N LEU A 67 -4.79 22.61 -18.22
CA LEU A 67 -5.20 22.69 -19.63
C LEU A 67 -4.33 23.76 -20.32
N TRP A 68 -3.26 23.33 -21.00
CA TRP A 68 -2.30 24.24 -21.66
C TRP A 68 -2.89 24.90 -22.90
N LEU A 69 -2.84 26.22 -23.02
CA LEU A 69 -3.38 26.96 -24.17
C LEU A 69 -2.36 27.03 -25.33
N THR A 70 -1.80 25.87 -25.67
CA THR A 70 -0.85 25.63 -26.76
C THR A 70 -1.44 26.09 -28.11
N PRO A 71 -0.68 26.76 -29.00
CA PRO A 71 0.78 26.94 -29.01
C PRO A 71 1.32 28.17 -28.26
N LEU A 72 0.50 28.88 -27.45
CA LEU A 72 0.95 30.14 -26.84
C LEU A 72 2.21 29.95 -25.97
N GLY A 73 3.20 30.80 -26.24
CA GLY A 73 4.50 30.87 -25.57
C GLY A 73 5.50 29.76 -25.88
N ARG A 74 5.17 28.79 -26.74
CA ARG A 74 6.04 27.62 -27.02
C ARG A 74 6.58 27.63 -28.45
N ASP A 75 7.79 27.11 -28.65
CA ASP A 75 8.31 26.86 -30.01
C ASP A 75 7.65 25.63 -30.67
N ASP A 76 7.68 25.54 -32.01
CA ASP A 76 6.91 24.55 -32.79
C ASP A 76 7.25 23.08 -32.48
N ASP A 77 8.44 22.83 -31.92
CA ASP A 77 8.93 21.52 -31.44
C ASP A 77 8.83 21.34 -29.91
N GLU A 78 8.50 22.40 -29.16
CA GLU A 78 8.37 22.37 -27.70
C GLU A 78 7.01 21.80 -27.27
N SER A 79 7.02 20.54 -26.84
CA SER A 79 5.81 19.90 -26.30
C SER A 79 5.46 20.45 -24.91
N ALA A 80 4.16 20.59 -24.63
CA ALA A 80 3.69 20.96 -23.30
C ALA A 80 4.07 19.89 -22.26
N PRO A 81 4.35 20.27 -21.00
CA PRO A 81 4.52 19.32 -19.90
C PRO A 81 3.15 18.71 -19.49
N PHE A 82 3.14 17.85 -18.46
CA PHE A 82 1.92 17.19 -17.97
C PHE A 82 0.70 18.13 -17.92
N GLY A 83 -0.38 17.69 -18.57
CA GLY A 83 -1.59 18.46 -18.76
C GLY A 83 -2.31 18.08 -20.05
N ALA A 84 -3.52 18.59 -20.20
CA ALA A 84 -4.29 18.50 -21.42
C ALA A 84 -3.80 19.54 -22.45
N VAL A 85 -3.82 19.17 -23.73
CA VAL A 85 -3.50 19.98 -24.91
C VAL A 85 -4.78 20.09 -25.77
N PRO A 86 -5.15 21.27 -26.29
CA PRO A 86 -6.37 21.42 -27.09
C PRO A 86 -6.19 20.72 -28.43
N GLN A 87 -7.22 20.02 -28.93
CA GLN A 87 -7.17 19.48 -30.29
C GLN A 87 -7.30 20.58 -31.34
N GLN A 88 -8.03 21.67 -31.04
CA GLN A 88 -8.29 22.77 -31.97
C GLN A 88 -8.02 24.12 -31.30
N THR A 89 -7.49 25.08 -32.04
CA THR A 89 -7.29 26.46 -31.56
C THR A 89 -7.45 27.48 -32.69
N THR A 90 -7.82 28.71 -32.33
CA THR A 90 -7.80 29.87 -33.24
C THR A 90 -6.51 30.68 -33.14
N ALA A 91 -5.54 30.29 -32.30
CA ALA A 91 -4.20 30.87 -32.28
C ALA A 91 -3.34 30.20 -33.37
N ASP A 92 -2.95 30.99 -34.38
CA ASP A 92 -2.17 30.54 -35.55
C ASP A 92 -0.65 30.66 -35.36
N GLN A 93 -0.19 31.24 -34.24
CA GLN A 93 1.22 31.44 -33.89
C GLN A 93 1.43 31.32 -32.37
N LYS A 94 2.68 31.22 -31.94
CA LYS A 94 3.05 31.15 -30.52
C LYS A 94 2.83 32.45 -29.72
N SER A 95 2.39 33.53 -30.34
CA SER A 95 2.04 34.78 -29.67
C SER A 95 0.64 35.25 -30.03
N LEU A 96 -0.07 35.82 -29.04
CA LEU A 96 -1.39 36.40 -29.20
C LEU A 96 -1.28 37.93 -29.13
N ALA A 97 -1.64 38.60 -30.22
CA ALA A 97 -1.47 40.05 -30.35
C ALA A 97 -2.30 40.85 -29.33
N ALA A 98 -1.81 42.03 -28.96
CA ALA A 98 -2.56 42.98 -28.14
C ALA A 98 -3.92 43.38 -28.77
N ASP A 99 -4.93 43.61 -27.93
CA ASP A 99 -6.34 43.86 -28.29
C ASP A 99 -7.01 42.74 -29.12
N SER A 100 -6.53 41.50 -28.98
CA SER A 100 -7.08 40.31 -29.65
C SER A 100 -7.47 39.20 -28.66
N GLN A 101 -8.06 38.12 -29.19
CA GLN A 101 -8.52 36.96 -28.42
C GLN A 101 -8.27 35.66 -29.20
N ALA A 102 -8.07 34.56 -28.49
CA ALA A 102 -8.00 33.22 -29.08
C ALA A 102 -8.81 32.21 -28.28
N THR A 103 -9.35 31.20 -28.97
CA THR A 103 -10.15 30.11 -28.38
C THR A 103 -9.45 28.78 -28.57
N PHE A 104 -9.40 27.97 -27.51
CA PHE A 104 -8.74 26.67 -27.42
C PHE A 104 -9.78 25.63 -27.03
N THR A 105 -9.89 24.55 -27.81
CA THR A 105 -10.94 23.53 -27.66
C THR A 105 -10.32 22.18 -27.30
N PHE A 106 -10.71 21.69 -26.14
CA PHE A 106 -10.34 20.39 -25.58
C PHE A 106 -11.52 19.43 -25.75
N LEU A 107 -11.26 18.21 -26.21
CA LEU A 107 -12.24 17.19 -26.58
C LEU A 107 -11.90 15.86 -25.91
N ARG A 108 -12.91 15.17 -25.37
CA ARG A 108 -12.75 13.80 -24.83
C ARG A 108 -12.68 12.74 -25.94
N SER A 109 -13.02 13.09 -27.18
CA SER A 109 -12.99 12.20 -28.34
C SER A 109 -12.96 13.00 -29.65
N GLY A 110 -12.15 12.58 -30.62
CA GLY A 110 -12.06 13.19 -31.95
C GLY A 110 -10.69 12.99 -32.59
N GLU A 111 -10.43 13.70 -33.68
CA GLU A 111 -9.09 13.82 -34.27
C GLU A 111 -8.13 14.52 -33.28
N PRO A 112 -6.85 14.09 -33.18
CA PRO A 112 -5.90 14.64 -32.20
C PRO A 112 -5.55 16.11 -32.43
N GLY A 113 -5.48 16.57 -33.68
CA GLY A 113 -5.11 17.96 -33.98
C GLY A 113 -3.76 18.37 -33.38
N GLN A 114 -3.75 19.34 -32.46
CA GLN A 114 -2.51 19.72 -31.73
C GLN A 114 -2.17 18.77 -30.57
N ASP A 115 -3.12 17.98 -30.05
CA ASP A 115 -2.90 16.94 -29.02
C ASP A 115 -2.29 15.67 -29.65
N ARG A 116 -1.06 15.80 -30.15
CA ARG A 116 -0.34 14.77 -30.91
C ARG A 116 -0.22 13.43 -30.16
N PHE A 117 -0.12 13.48 -28.83
CA PHE A 117 0.01 12.29 -27.96
C PHE A 117 -1.32 11.81 -27.37
N ARG A 118 -2.46 12.44 -27.76
CA ARG A 118 -3.81 12.11 -27.30
C ARG A 118 -3.93 12.08 -25.76
N ALA A 119 -3.27 13.03 -25.09
CA ALA A 119 -3.29 13.15 -23.63
C ALA A 119 -4.65 13.65 -23.12
N THR A 120 -5.33 14.53 -23.87
CA THR A 120 -6.58 15.17 -23.43
C THR A 120 -7.76 14.21 -23.32
N PRO A 121 -8.01 13.29 -24.28
CA PRO A 121 -9.03 12.24 -24.11
C PRO A 121 -8.86 11.44 -22.82
N LEU A 122 -7.62 11.08 -22.49
CA LEU A 122 -7.29 10.29 -21.31
C LEU A 122 -7.40 11.12 -20.01
N LEU A 123 -6.95 12.37 -20.02
CA LEU A 123 -7.01 13.26 -18.86
C LEU A 123 -8.44 13.75 -18.55
N LEU A 124 -9.27 13.98 -19.58
CA LEU A 124 -10.69 14.33 -19.40
C LEU A 124 -11.59 13.12 -19.09
N ASP A 125 -11.10 11.87 -19.16
CA ASP A 125 -11.94 10.73 -18.85
C ASP A 125 -12.40 10.70 -17.38
N GLY A 126 -13.67 10.33 -17.20
CA GLY A 126 -14.37 10.35 -15.91
C GLY A 126 -14.73 11.73 -15.34
N VAL A 127 -14.24 12.84 -15.91
CA VAL A 127 -14.39 14.19 -15.33
C VAL A 127 -15.79 14.77 -15.56
N ARG A 128 -16.36 15.37 -14.51
CA ARG A 128 -17.66 16.06 -14.47
C ARG A 128 -17.49 17.53 -14.09
N VAL A 129 -18.51 18.34 -14.39
CA VAL A 129 -18.56 19.76 -14.00
C VAL A 129 -18.48 19.94 -12.48
N GLY A 130 -19.01 18.99 -11.70
CA GLY A 130 -18.92 19.00 -10.24
C GLY A 130 -17.50 18.80 -9.67
N ASP A 131 -16.57 18.30 -10.48
CA ASP A 131 -15.18 18.06 -10.06
C ASP A 131 -14.29 19.31 -10.21
N ILE A 132 -14.77 20.35 -10.90
CA ILE A 132 -14.10 21.64 -11.07
C ILE A 132 -14.13 22.40 -9.74
N ALA A 133 -12.96 22.70 -9.18
CA ALA A 133 -12.83 23.36 -7.88
C ALA A 133 -12.56 24.87 -7.97
N ARG A 134 -12.08 25.37 -9.11
CA ARG A 134 -11.76 26.80 -9.35
C ARG A 134 -11.70 27.11 -10.85
N ILE A 135 -11.57 28.40 -11.17
CA ILE A 135 -11.14 28.88 -12.48
C ILE A 135 -9.87 29.70 -12.25
N GLY A 136 -8.70 29.11 -12.54
CA GLY A 136 -7.39 29.74 -12.34
C GLY A 136 -6.56 29.79 -13.61
N LEU A 137 -5.68 30.77 -13.73
CA LEU A 137 -4.73 30.87 -14.85
C LEU A 137 -3.29 30.78 -14.32
N MET A 138 -2.48 29.97 -15.00
CA MET A 138 -1.07 29.72 -14.69
C MET A 138 -0.18 30.19 -15.83
N THR A 139 1.01 30.72 -15.50
CA THR A 139 2.11 30.98 -16.43
C THR A 139 3.43 30.95 -15.65
N THR A 140 4.51 30.56 -16.33
CA THR A 140 5.89 30.74 -15.83
C THR A 140 6.49 32.07 -16.25
N GLY A 141 5.93 32.70 -17.29
CA GLY A 141 6.42 33.92 -17.89
C GLY A 141 5.98 35.18 -17.13
N ALA A 142 6.75 36.25 -17.30
CA ALA A 142 6.55 37.53 -16.62
C ALA A 142 6.42 38.68 -17.62
N GLY A 143 5.81 38.42 -18.78
CA GLY A 143 5.58 39.41 -19.82
C GLY A 143 4.66 40.54 -19.36
N GLU A 144 4.86 41.71 -19.95
CA GLU A 144 4.11 42.95 -19.66
C GLU A 144 2.70 42.97 -20.29
N TRP A 145 2.19 41.81 -20.74
CA TRP A 145 0.84 41.70 -21.27
C TRP A 145 -0.20 41.70 -20.14
N GLU A 146 -1.42 42.09 -20.48
CA GLU A 146 -2.50 42.26 -19.54
C GLU A 146 -3.69 41.40 -19.99
N LEU A 147 -4.16 40.54 -19.08
CA LEU A 147 -5.36 39.74 -19.24
C LEU A 147 -6.57 40.68 -19.16
N LYS A 148 -7.23 40.88 -20.30
CA LYS A 148 -8.49 41.62 -20.38
C LYS A 148 -9.66 40.80 -19.85
N GLY A 149 -9.69 39.50 -20.18
CA GLY A 149 -10.77 38.61 -19.77
C GLY A 149 -10.67 37.19 -20.30
N TYR A 150 -11.59 36.33 -19.90
CA TYR A 150 -11.74 34.94 -20.34
C TYR A 150 -13.22 34.53 -20.48
N GLU A 151 -13.46 33.46 -21.22
CA GLU A 151 -14.71 32.69 -21.25
C GLU A 151 -14.37 31.19 -21.21
N VAL A 152 -15.05 30.41 -20.39
CA VAL A 152 -14.98 28.95 -20.36
C VAL A 152 -16.36 28.37 -20.62
N LYS A 153 -16.46 27.48 -21.60
CA LYS A 153 -17.65 26.69 -21.91
C LYS A 153 -17.39 25.20 -21.74
N VAL A 154 -18.38 24.46 -21.28
CA VAL A 154 -18.39 22.99 -21.24
C VAL A 154 -19.55 22.48 -22.10
N ASN A 155 -19.27 21.56 -23.01
CA ASN A 155 -20.26 21.01 -23.95
C ASN A 155 -21.04 22.10 -24.73
N GLY A 156 -20.37 23.22 -25.06
CA GLY A 156 -20.95 24.39 -25.72
C GLY A 156 -21.79 25.32 -24.83
N LYS A 157 -22.04 24.98 -23.57
CA LYS A 157 -22.73 25.83 -22.57
C LYS A 157 -21.72 26.66 -21.78
N LEU A 158 -22.09 27.87 -21.39
CA LEU A 158 -21.26 28.69 -20.50
C LEU A 158 -21.06 28.00 -19.14
N LEU A 159 -19.80 27.94 -18.69
CA LEU A 159 -19.43 27.63 -17.30
C LEU A 159 -19.14 28.91 -16.53
N ALA A 160 -18.25 29.76 -17.04
CA ALA A 160 -17.82 31.01 -16.41
C ALA A 160 -17.26 32.00 -17.43
N ALA A 161 -17.47 33.30 -17.25
CA ALA A 161 -16.84 34.35 -18.04
C ALA A 161 -16.56 35.61 -17.21
N ASN A 162 -15.55 36.37 -17.61
CA ASN A 162 -15.21 37.67 -17.03
C ASN A 162 -14.48 38.50 -18.11
N ASP A 163 -15.03 39.64 -18.55
CA ASP A 163 -14.51 40.42 -19.69
C ASP A 163 -13.76 41.72 -19.30
N ALA A 164 -13.60 41.96 -17.99
CA ALA A 164 -13.14 43.22 -17.42
C ALA A 164 -12.07 43.06 -16.31
N LEU A 165 -11.14 42.11 -16.46
CA LEU A 165 -10.14 41.75 -15.45
C LEU A 165 -9.00 42.77 -15.29
N TYR A 166 -8.37 43.14 -16.41
CA TYR A 166 -7.23 44.05 -16.48
C TYR A 166 -6.08 43.70 -15.49
N GLN A 167 -5.62 42.44 -15.52
CA GLN A 167 -4.57 41.92 -14.63
C GLN A 167 -3.28 41.56 -15.39
N GLN A 168 -2.11 41.89 -14.85
CA GLN A 168 -0.80 41.51 -15.41
C GLN A 168 -0.14 40.38 -14.60
N PRO A 169 0.40 39.32 -15.23
CA PRO A 169 1.11 38.25 -14.53
C PRO A 169 2.40 38.74 -13.86
N SER A 170 3.13 39.68 -14.48
CA SER A 170 4.38 40.23 -13.95
C SER A 170 4.23 40.74 -12.51
N ILE A 171 3.20 41.55 -12.25
CA ILE A 171 2.85 42.11 -10.94
C ILE A 171 2.43 41.01 -9.94
N ALA A 172 1.64 40.04 -10.39
CA ALA A 172 1.19 38.93 -9.54
C ALA A 172 2.36 38.03 -9.10
N LEU A 173 3.28 37.73 -10.01
CA LEU A 173 4.48 36.93 -9.75
C LEU A 173 5.53 37.70 -8.95
N GLU A 174 5.68 39.02 -9.11
CA GLU A 174 6.49 39.84 -8.21
C GLU A 174 5.95 39.80 -6.77
N LYS A 175 4.62 39.94 -6.60
CA LYS A 175 3.95 39.80 -5.29
C LYS A 175 4.12 38.40 -4.68
N ALA A 176 4.17 37.35 -5.50
CA ALA A 176 4.49 36.00 -5.04
C ALA A 176 5.96 35.91 -4.56
N ARG A 177 6.94 36.40 -5.34
CA ARG A 177 8.36 36.47 -4.93
C ARG A 177 8.57 37.29 -3.65
N ALA A 178 7.87 38.41 -3.50
CA ALA A 178 7.88 39.20 -2.27
C ALA A 178 7.29 38.43 -1.07
N THR A 179 6.26 37.60 -1.28
CA THR A 179 5.72 36.72 -0.24
C THR A 179 6.75 35.67 0.21
N ILE A 180 7.45 35.04 -0.74
CA ILE A 180 8.49 34.03 -0.45
C ILE A 180 9.56 34.65 0.48
N ALA A 181 10.12 35.80 0.08
CA ALA A 181 11.13 36.52 0.86
C ALA A 181 10.63 37.00 2.25
N GLU A 182 9.32 37.16 2.46
CA GLU A 182 8.75 37.49 3.77
C GLU A 182 8.52 36.26 4.65
N LEU A 183 8.29 35.07 4.07
CA LEU A 183 7.89 33.86 4.79
C LEU A 183 9.03 32.88 5.07
N GLU A 184 9.98 32.70 4.16
CA GLU A 184 11.18 31.86 4.39
C GLU A 184 11.88 32.15 5.73
N PRO A 185 12.23 33.40 6.10
CA PRO A 185 12.91 33.70 7.37
C PRO A 185 12.03 33.47 8.62
N LYS A 186 10.73 33.19 8.45
CA LYS A 186 9.81 32.81 9.54
C LYS A 186 9.61 31.29 9.61
N VAL A 187 9.51 30.63 8.45
CA VAL A 187 9.28 29.20 8.31
C VAL A 187 10.49 28.39 8.77
N THR A 188 11.69 28.66 8.24
CA THR A 188 12.88 27.83 8.52
C THR A 188 13.24 27.75 10.01
N PRO A 189 13.20 28.85 10.81
CA PRO A 189 13.45 28.76 12.25
C PRO A 189 12.36 27.99 13.02
N LEU A 190 11.11 28.02 12.56
CA LEU A 190 10.01 27.25 13.17
C LEU A 190 10.15 25.75 12.87
N GLU A 191 10.51 25.38 11.64
CA GLU A 191 10.76 23.98 11.26
C GLU A 191 11.91 23.35 12.05
N ILE A 192 13.01 24.08 12.26
CA ILE A 192 14.13 23.62 13.11
C ILE A 192 13.66 23.40 14.56
N GLN A 193 12.88 24.33 15.12
CA GLN A 193 12.36 24.20 16.49
C GLN A 193 11.34 23.05 16.63
N ILE A 194 10.51 22.81 15.62
CA ILE A 194 9.57 21.68 15.58
C ILE A 194 10.32 20.36 15.44
N SER A 195 11.39 20.31 14.65
CA SER A 195 12.26 19.14 14.51
C SER A 195 12.96 18.78 15.84
N ASP A 196 13.54 19.77 16.53
CA ASP A 196 14.20 19.56 17.83
C ASP A 196 13.22 19.15 18.94
N LEU A 197 11.98 19.69 18.93
CA LEU A 197 10.93 19.26 19.86
C LEU A 197 10.38 17.86 19.52
N ASN A 198 10.19 17.53 18.24
CA ASN A 198 9.81 16.18 17.82
C ASN A 198 10.91 15.15 18.12
N ALA A 199 12.18 15.55 18.09
CA ALA A 199 13.30 14.71 18.52
C ALA A 199 13.25 14.41 20.04
N LEU A 200 12.90 15.38 20.90
CA LEU A 200 12.61 15.10 22.32
C LEU A 200 11.43 14.15 22.51
N VAL A 201 10.34 14.33 21.74
CA VAL A 201 9.15 13.46 21.83
C VAL A 201 9.51 12.03 21.39
N SER A 202 10.25 11.89 20.28
CA SER A 202 10.68 10.60 19.72
C SER A 202 11.66 9.85 20.63
N ALA A 203 12.56 10.56 21.31
CA ALA A 203 13.46 10.02 22.32
C ALA A 203 12.76 9.75 23.68
N ASN A 204 11.47 10.08 23.81
CA ASN A 204 10.70 10.06 25.06
C ASN A 204 11.27 10.95 26.20
N LEU A 205 11.99 12.02 25.82
CA LEU A 205 12.60 13.01 26.72
C LEU A 205 11.76 14.31 26.86
N ALA A 206 10.65 14.43 26.13
CA ALA A 206 9.80 15.61 26.14
C ALA A 206 8.99 15.77 27.44
N THR A 207 9.06 16.95 28.05
CA THR A 207 8.15 17.38 29.11
C THR A 207 6.77 17.73 28.54
N ASP A 208 5.76 17.89 29.39
CA ASP A 208 4.44 18.38 28.94
C ASP A 208 4.50 19.81 28.38
N ALA A 209 5.43 20.63 28.86
CA ALA A 209 5.71 21.95 28.31
C ALA A 209 6.31 21.86 26.89
N ASP A 210 7.20 20.90 26.63
CA ASP A 210 7.75 20.65 25.29
C ASP A 210 6.63 20.22 24.32
N ARG A 211 5.73 19.32 24.75
CA ARG A 211 4.58 18.85 23.96
C ARG A 211 3.60 19.99 23.65
N GLN A 212 3.35 20.88 24.61
CA GLN A 212 2.53 22.09 24.39
C GLN A 212 3.20 23.09 23.44
N ALA A 213 4.51 23.32 23.60
CA ALA A 213 5.29 24.21 22.74
C ALA A 213 5.37 23.69 21.29
N LEU A 214 5.49 22.38 21.10
CA LEU A 214 5.42 21.70 19.81
C LEU A 214 4.06 21.94 19.15
N ALA A 215 2.97 21.54 19.81
CA ALA A 215 1.62 21.69 19.30
C ALA A 215 1.23 23.17 19.09
N GLN A 216 1.85 24.14 19.77
CA GLN A 216 1.70 25.56 19.46
C GLN A 216 2.44 25.93 18.15
N LYS A 217 3.72 25.56 18.01
CA LYS A 217 4.52 25.88 16.82
C LYS A 217 4.00 25.21 15.55
N GLU A 218 3.50 23.98 15.63
CA GLU A 218 2.88 23.31 14.48
C GLU A 218 1.63 24.06 13.98
N ARG A 219 0.82 24.62 14.88
CA ARG A 219 -0.33 25.48 14.53
C ARG A 219 0.08 26.83 13.94
N GLU A 220 1.27 27.33 14.30
CA GLU A 220 1.85 28.57 13.75
C GLU A 220 2.49 28.33 12.37
N LEU A 221 3.27 27.26 12.22
CA LEU A 221 3.94 26.87 10.98
C LEU A 221 2.95 26.52 9.88
N THR A 222 1.91 25.72 10.17
CA THR A 222 0.97 25.18 9.17
C THR A 222 0.49 26.22 8.14
N PRO A 223 -0.14 27.36 8.54
CA PRO A 223 -0.59 28.37 7.58
C PRO A 223 0.56 29.11 6.87
N LEU A 224 1.70 29.31 7.54
CA LEU A 224 2.88 29.97 6.95
C LEU A 224 3.51 29.09 5.86
N LYS A 225 3.69 27.79 6.12
CA LYS A 225 4.23 26.82 5.17
C LYS A 225 3.28 26.62 3.98
N ALA A 226 1.97 26.55 4.22
CA ALA A 226 0.98 26.47 3.14
C ALA A 226 1.04 27.70 2.21
N ARG A 227 1.10 28.92 2.76
CA ARG A 227 1.20 30.14 1.94
C ARG A 227 2.56 30.29 1.26
N LEU A 228 3.66 29.88 1.89
CA LEU A 228 4.99 29.83 1.26
C LEU A 228 4.99 28.86 0.08
N HIS A 229 4.52 27.63 0.28
CA HIS A 229 4.44 26.61 -0.77
C HIS A 229 3.58 27.09 -1.95
N GLN A 230 2.41 27.68 -1.68
CA GLN A 230 1.58 28.29 -2.72
C GLN A 230 2.32 29.40 -3.47
N ALA A 231 3.06 30.28 -2.78
CA ALA A 231 3.81 31.37 -3.42
C ALA A 231 4.96 30.85 -4.29
N VAL A 232 5.67 29.80 -3.87
CA VAL A 232 6.69 29.10 -4.66
C VAL A 232 6.05 28.48 -5.92
N ALA A 233 4.99 27.68 -5.74
CA ALA A 233 4.27 27.06 -6.86
C ALA A 233 3.68 28.09 -7.84
N GLN A 234 3.25 29.27 -7.37
CA GLN A 234 2.87 30.40 -8.23
C GLN A 234 4.04 30.88 -9.09
N THR A 235 5.24 31.05 -8.52
CA THR A 235 6.43 31.48 -9.27
C THR A 235 7.02 30.42 -10.20
N GLU A 236 6.67 29.15 -10.00
CA GLU A 236 7.03 28.00 -10.84
C GLU A 236 5.96 27.66 -11.90
N GLY A 237 4.84 28.42 -11.96
CA GLY A 237 3.73 28.14 -12.87
C GLY A 237 2.92 26.87 -12.54
N ARG A 238 3.11 26.30 -11.34
CA ARG A 238 2.39 25.11 -10.81
C ARG A 238 1.13 25.45 -10.01
N TYR A 239 0.92 26.72 -9.66
CA TYR A 239 -0.31 27.21 -9.02
C TYR A 239 -0.79 28.51 -9.70
N PRO A 240 -2.10 28.76 -9.84
CA PRO A 240 -2.65 29.99 -10.42
C PRO A 240 -2.08 31.32 -9.90
N TRP A 241 -1.63 32.19 -10.82
CA TRP A 241 -1.28 33.59 -10.52
C TRP A 241 -2.53 34.47 -10.44
N TYR A 242 -3.57 34.10 -11.19
CA TYR A 242 -4.92 34.64 -11.13
C TYR A 242 -5.90 33.51 -10.81
N GLU A 243 -6.81 33.71 -9.86
CA GLU A 243 -7.86 32.76 -9.48
C GLU A 243 -9.19 33.53 -9.33
N GLU A 244 -10.25 33.07 -9.99
CA GLU A 244 -11.54 33.76 -10.01
C GLU A 244 -12.24 33.68 -8.65
N VAL A 245 -12.40 34.84 -8.00
CA VAL A 245 -13.01 34.94 -6.67
C VAL A 245 -14.55 34.84 -6.73
N GLY A 246 -15.15 35.12 -7.89
CA GLY A 246 -16.60 35.01 -8.09
C GLY A 246 -17.14 33.59 -8.30
N PHE A 247 -16.30 32.61 -8.59
CA PHE A 247 -16.73 31.26 -8.99
C PHE A 247 -17.16 30.40 -7.79
N GLU A 248 -18.39 29.88 -7.83
CA GLU A 248 -18.94 28.95 -6.83
C GLU A 248 -18.94 27.50 -7.37
N PRO A 249 -18.06 26.59 -6.87
CA PRO A 249 -17.98 25.21 -7.34
C PRO A 249 -19.27 24.41 -7.07
N LEU A 250 -19.83 23.80 -8.12
CA LEU A 250 -21.16 23.16 -8.07
C LEU A 250 -21.22 21.83 -7.27
N GLY A 251 -20.08 21.24 -6.90
CA GLY A 251 -20.01 19.91 -6.26
C GLY A 251 -19.34 19.85 -4.88
N TYR A 252 -18.79 20.95 -4.35
CA TYR A 252 -17.82 20.86 -3.25
C TYR A 252 -18.45 20.83 -1.85
N GLY A 253 -17.95 19.93 -0.99
CA GLY A 253 -18.48 19.68 0.36
C GLY A 253 -17.38 19.50 1.42
N TYR A 254 -17.76 19.56 2.70
CA TYR A 254 -16.80 19.63 3.81
C TYR A 254 -15.89 18.39 3.93
N GLY A 255 -14.57 18.64 3.99
CA GLY A 255 -13.55 17.68 4.38
C GLY A 255 -12.51 17.47 3.28
N ALA A 256 -11.47 18.31 3.25
CA ALA A 256 -10.32 18.10 2.38
C ALA A 256 -9.30 17.15 3.04
N ILE A 257 -8.64 16.32 2.23
CA ILE A 257 -7.45 15.56 2.59
C ILE A 257 -6.28 16.54 2.76
N LYS A 258 -5.41 16.31 3.75
CA LYS A 258 -4.30 17.24 4.10
C LYS A 258 -2.97 16.79 3.51
N SER A 259 -2.73 15.48 3.47
CA SER A 259 -1.60 14.89 2.77
C SER A 259 -2.00 13.61 2.07
N LEU A 260 -1.41 13.38 0.91
CA LEU A 260 -1.51 12.12 0.17
C LEU A 260 -0.11 11.72 -0.29
N LYS A 261 0.31 10.51 0.07
CA LYS A 261 1.52 9.86 -0.40
C LYS A 261 1.15 8.67 -1.28
N VAL A 262 1.79 8.57 -2.42
CA VAL A 262 1.68 7.44 -3.35
C VAL A 262 3.03 6.74 -3.41
N THR A 263 3.03 5.42 -3.24
CA THR A 263 4.22 4.58 -3.43
C THR A 263 4.01 3.68 -4.63
N VAL A 264 4.97 3.67 -5.56
CA VAL A 264 4.96 2.83 -6.76
C VAL A 264 6.21 1.96 -6.80
N VAL A 265 6.07 0.73 -7.29
CA VAL A 265 7.19 -0.19 -7.55
C VAL A 265 7.13 -0.61 -9.02
N THR A 266 8.28 -0.64 -9.70
CA THR A 266 8.45 -1.14 -11.07
C THR A 266 9.05 -2.54 -11.05
N PHE A 267 8.57 -3.46 -11.89
CA PHE A 267 9.06 -4.85 -11.93
C PHE A 267 10.55 -4.94 -12.29
N ALA A 268 11.29 -5.84 -11.64
CA ALA A 268 12.73 -6.00 -11.84
C ALA A 268 13.11 -6.89 -13.05
N HIS A 269 12.76 -6.47 -14.26
CA HIS A 269 13.27 -7.05 -15.52
C HIS A 269 13.62 -5.98 -16.56
N THR A 270 14.43 -6.34 -17.56
CA THR A 270 14.77 -5.48 -18.70
C THR A 270 13.51 -4.93 -19.36
N GLY A 271 13.48 -3.62 -19.65
CA GLY A 271 12.36 -2.97 -20.35
C GLY A 271 11.14 -2.61 -19.49
N ALA A 272 11.07 -3.05 -18.22
CA ALA A 272 9.99 -2.70 -17.30
C ALA A 272 9.94 -1.21 -16.92
N ASP A 273 11.09 -0.53 -16.95
CA ASP A 273 11.32 0.88 -16.61
C ASP A 273 10.66 1.84 -17.63
N THR A 274 10.35 3.10 -17.24
CA THR A 274 9.91 4.13 -18.20
C THR A 274 10.42 5.54 -17.87
N ARG A 275 10.49 6.39 -18.91
CA ARG A 275 10.70 7.84 -18.81
C ARG A 275 9.49 8.66 -19.28
N ASN A 276 8.38 8.00 -19.57
CA ASN A 276 7.13 8.65 -19.92
C ASN A 276 6.42 9.18 -18.68
N ILE A 277 5.41 10.04 -18.90
CA ILE A 277 4.70 10.71 -17.83
C ILE A 277 3.61 9.77 -17.32
N VAL A 278 3.90 9.07 -16.23
CA VAL A 278 2.94 8.29 -15.46
C VAL A 278 2.22 9.23 -14.50
N TYR A 279 0.91 9.10 -14.41
CA TYR A 279 0.08 9.83 -13.46
C TYR A 279 -0.71 8.88 -12.55
N PHE A 280 -0.89 9.32 -11.31
CA PHE A 280 -1.83 8.74 -10.35
C PHE A 280 -3.19 9.42 -10.46
N GLN A 281 -4.26 8.65 -10.34
CA GLN A 281 -5.63 9.16 -10.32
C GLN A 281 -6.37 8.75 -9.04
N ALA A 282 -7.08 9.71 -8.45
CA ALA A 282 -8.08 9.50 -7.40
C ALA A 282 -9.36 10.27 -7.75
N GLY A 283 -10.50 9.58 -7.81
CA GLY A 283 -11.73 10.15 -8.35
C GLY A 283 -11.54 10.63 -9.80
N ALA A 284 -11.92 11.87 -10.09
CA ALA A 284 -11.67 12.52 -11.38
C ALA A 284 -10.25 13.12 -11.53
N ARG A 285 -9.54 13.32 -10.41
CA ARG A 285 -8.30 14.09 -10.31
C ARG A 285 -7.08 13.26 -10.68
N LYS A 286 -6.14 13.85 -11.43
CA LYS A 286 -4.98 13.15 -11.99
C LYS A 286 -3.70 13.97 -11.76
N TYR A 287 -2.65 13.35 -11.23
CA TYR A 287 -1.41 14.01 -10.79
C TYR A 287 -0.20 13.25 -11.35
N ALA A 288 0.77 13.95 -11.95
CA ALA A 288 2.01 13.32 -12.41
C ALA A 288 2.79 12.68 -11.24
N LEU A 289 3.39 11.53 -11.49
CA LEU A 289 4.38 10.86 -10.64
C LEU A 289 5.78 10.93 -11.26
N SER A 290 5.88 10.78 -12.59
CA SER A 290 7.15 10.76 -13.32
C SER A 290 7.19 11.74 -14.48
N ASP A 291 8.41 12.03 -14.91
CA ASP A 291 8.72 12.74 -16.14
C ASP A 291 10.03 12.18 -16.74
N ALA A 292 10.60 12.87 -17.74
CA ALA A 292 11.82 12.46 -18.43
C ALA A 292 13.08 12.46 -17.55
N ASP A 293 13.15 13.37 -16.56
CA ASP A 293 14.26 13.54 -15.62
C ASP A 293 14.04 12.72 -14.34
N HIS A 294 12.79 12.44 -14.00
CA HIS A 294 12.33 11.63 -12.86
C HIS A 294 11.66 10.31 -13.31
N PRO A 295 12.40 9.37 -13.92
CA PRO A 295 11.84 8.13 -14.46
C PRO A 295 11.39 7.13 -13.37
N LEU A 296 10.50 6.22 -13.76
CA LEU A 296 10.15 5.05 -12.93
C LEU A 296 11.07 3.89 -13.29
N THR A 297 11.82 3.39 -12.31
CA THR A 297 12.83 2.34 -12.54
C THR A 297 12.82 1.26 -11.47
N SER A 298 13.05 0.04 -11.91
CA SER A 298 13.27 -1.13 -11.05
C SER A 298 14.51 -0.99 -10.15
N VAL A 299 15.52 -0.25 -10.59
CA VAL A 299 16.75 0.05 -9.83
C VAL A 299 16.45 0.88 -8.58
N ASN A 300 15.48 1.80 -8.65
CA ASN A 300 15.05 2.62 -7.51
C ASN A 300 14.16 1.86 -6.52
N GLY A 301 13.64 0.69 -6.90
CA GLY A 301 12.77 -0.14 -6.06
C GLY A 301 11.40 0.51 -5.82
N ALA A 302 11.12 0.89 -4.56
CA ALA A 302 9.89 1.57 -4.19
C ALA A 302 10.09 3.09 -4.22
N GLN A 303 9.48 3.76 -5.18
CA GLN A 303 9.51 5.21 -5.33
C GLN A 303 8.30 5.83 -4.61
N GLU A 304 8.54 6.81 -3.74
CA GLU A 304 7.50 7.54 -3.00
C GLU A 304 7.31 8.96 -3.53
N PHE A 305 6.05 9.38 -3.63
CA PHE A 305 5.61 10.67 -4.16
C PHE A 305 4.64 11.31 -3.18
N ASP A 306 5.01 12.46 -2.60
CA ASP A 306 4.10 13.30 -1.82
C ASP A 306 3.33 14.21 -2.79
N ILE A 307 2.02 14.00 -2.89
CA ILE A 307 1.16 14.61 -3.92
C ILE A 307 0.76 16.04 -3.54
N ASP A 308 1.00 16.99 -4.45
CA ASP A 308 0.65 18.39 -4.28
C ASP A 308 -0.87 18.64 -4.39
N LEU A 309 -1.57 18.50 -3.27
CA LEU A 309 -3.02 18.75 -3.18
C LEU A 309 -3.40 20.22 -3.42
N ALA A 310 -2.45 21.15 -3.61
CA ALA A 310 -2.77 22.52 -4.03
C ALA A 310 -3.11 22.61 -5.52
N THR A 311 -2.60 21.71 -6.38
CA THR A 311 -2.95 21.63 -7.81
C THR A 311 -4.33 20.98 -8.04
N GLY A 312 -4.78 20.17 -7.08
CA GLY A 312 -6.15 19.65 -7.04
C GLY A 312 -6.50 19.14 -5.64
N PRO A 313 -7.40 19.79 -4.89
CA PRO A 313 -7.74 19.40 -3.52
C PRO A 313 -8.69 18.19 -3.51
N LEU A 314 -8.27 17.09 -2.88
CA LEU A 314 -9.06 15.85 -2.77
C LEU A 314 -10.01 15.85 -1.57
N MET A 315 -11.14 15.17 -1.72
CA MET A 315 -12.08 14.81 -0.67
C MET A 315 -12.01 13.28 -0.38
N PRO A 316 -12.43 12.81 0.81
CA PRO A 316 -12.59 11.37 1.11
C PRO A 316 -13.51 10.59 0.15
N LEU A 317 -14.30 11.29 -0.68
CA LEU A 317 -15.12 10.68 -1.73
C LEU A 317 -14.29 10.21 -2.93
N ASP A 318 -13.22 10.94 -3.26
CA ASP A 318 -12.34 10.66 -4.40
C ASP A 318 -11.45 9.43 -4.14
N LEU A 319 -11.09 9.23 -2.86
CA LEU A 319 -10.29 8.11 -2.35
C LEU A 319 -10.99 6.73 -2.40
N ARG A 320 -12.09 6.60 -3.16
CA ARG A 320 -12.83 5.33 -3.35
C ARG A 320 -12.31 4.47 -4.49
N LYS A 321 -11.57 5.04 -5.43
CA LYS A 321 -11.03 4.33 -6.60
C LYS A 321 -9.72 4.97 -7.04
N PHE A 322 -8.76 4.12 -7.36
CA PHE A 322 -7.42 4.54 -7.77
C PHE A 322 -7.08 3.99 -9.14
N ALA A 323 -6.28 4.75 -9.90
CA ALA A 323 -5.75 4.33 -11.18
C ALA A 323 -4.33 4.86 -11.39
N LEU A 324 -3.60 4.19 -12.28
CA LEU A 324 -2.32 4.62 -12.85
C LEU A 324 -2.49 4.67 -14.36
N GLY A 325 -2.16 5.79 -14.98
CA GLY A 325 -2.16 5.91 -16.44
C GLY A 325 -0.88 6.56 -16.94
N MET A 326 -0.66 6.49 -18.26
CA MET A 326 0.57 6.98 -18.88
C MET A 326 0.26 7.81 -20.13
N ILE A 327 1.01 8.90 -20.33
CA ILE A 327 1.05 9.68 -21.56
C ILE A 327 2.50 9.80 -22.03
N ALA A 328 2.72 9.87 -23.35
CA ALA A 328 4.06 9.93 -23.89
C ALA A 328 4.77 11.24 -23.55
N SER A 329 6.08 11.12 -23.34
CA SER A 329 7.02 12.23 -23.40
C SER A 329 7.37 12.54 -24.86
N PRO A 330 7.94 13.72 -25.19
CA PRO A 330 8.43 14.02 -26.53
C PRO A 330 9.75 13.29 -26.89
N ILE A 331 10.09 12.21 -26.19
CA ILE A 331 11.33 11.45 -26.34
C ILE A 331 11.07 10.20 -27.18
N PRO A 332 11.91 9.87 -28.18
CA PRO A 332 11.82 8.62 -28.94
C PRO A 332 11.90 7.34 -28.08
N TYR A 333 11.12 6.33 -28.43
CA TYR A 333 10.98 5.02 -27.77
C TYR A 333 12.29 4.40 -27.26
N ALA A 334 13.34 4.30 -28.10
CA ALA A 334 14.66 3.82 -27.70
C ALA A 334 15.34 4.58 -26.53
N ALA A 335 14.84 5.76 -26.13
CA ALA A 335 15.29 6.53 -24.98
C ALA A 335 14.22 6.70 -23.88
N ALA A 336 12.96 6.37 -24.15
CA ALA A 336 11.83 6.36 -23.21
C ALA A 336 10.92 5.15 -23.48
N PRO A 337 11.07 4.02 -22.75
CA PRO A 337 10.29 2.83 -23.04
C PRO A 337 8.79 3.05 -22.84
N ASP A 338 8.01 2.83 -23.89
CA ASP A 338 6.56 3.06 -23.94
C ASP A 338 5.72 1.91 -23.35
N ARG A 339 6.34 1.01 -22.57
CA ARG A 339 5.75 -0.26 -22.08
C ARG A 339 6.04 -0.49 -20.59
N TRP A 340 5.66 0.45 -19.75
CA TRP A 340 5.94 0.40 -18.31
C TRP A 340 5.26 -0.81 -17.63
N HIS A 341 5.98 -1.51 -16.73
CA HIS A 341 5.45 -2.65 -15.98
C HIS A 341 5.40 -2.37 -14.46
N PRO A 342 4.26 -1.87 -13.95
CA PRO A 342 4.08 -1.67 -12.50
C PRO A 342 4.01 -2.99 -11.74
N GLU A 343 4.76 -3.13 -10.66
CA GLU A 343 4.64 -4.22 -9.68
C GLU A 343 3.56 -3.91 -8.64
N ARG A 344 3.54 -2.67 -8.13
CA ARG A 344 2.70 -2.29 -6.99
C ARG A 344 2.32 -0.82 -7.00
N LEU A 345 1.08 -0.54 -6.60
CA LEU A 345 0.57 0.74 -6.13
C LEU A 345 0.17 0.63 -4.64
N ARG A 346 0.64 1.55 -3.81
CA ARG A 346 0.20 1.78 -2.42
C ARG A 346 -0.12 3.26 -2.23
N VAL A 347 -1.17 3.55 -1.46
CA VAL A 347 -1.67 4.92 -1.23
C VAL A 347 -1.91 5.14 0.25
N GLU A 348 -1.44 6.28 0.75
CA GLU A 348 -1.49 6.69 2.14
C GLU A 348 -2.03 8.12 2.24
N ALA A 349 -3.12 8.34 2.98
CA ALA A 349 -3.73 9.65 3.16
C ALA A 349 -3.76 10.03 4.64
N ASP A 350 -3.43 11.28 4.96
CA ASP A 350 -3.31 11.81 6.34
C ASP A 350 -2.47 10.89 7.28
N GLY A 351 -1.48 10.17 6.72
CA GLY A 351 -0.61 9.22 7.45
C GLY A 351 -1.20 7.83 7.68
N VAL A 352 -2.29 7.47 6.98
CA VAL A 352 -2.97 6.16 7.08
C VAL A 352 -2.98 5.48 5.71
N VAL A 353 -2.53 4.22 5.65
CA VAL A 353 -2.60 3.42 4.42
C VAL A 353 -4.06 3.12 4.10
N ILE A 354 -4.54 3.62 2.97
CA ILE A 354 -5.92 3.46 2.51
C ILE A 354 -6.06 2.43 1.39
N TYR A 355 -4.97 2.14 0.66
CA TYR A 355 -4.95 1.17 -0.42
C TYR A 355 -3.55 0.59 -0.61
N ASP A 356 -3.48 -0.69 -0.96
CA ASP A 356 -2.24 -1.39 -1.29
C ASP A 356 -2.56 -2.59 -2.20
N SER A 357 -2.12 -2.52 -3.45
CA SER A 357 -2.37 -3.56 -4.47
C SER A 357 -1.82 -4.94 -4.08
N GLU A 358 -0.75 -5.01 -3.28
CA GLU A 358 -0.22 -6.28 -2.75
C GLU A 358 -1.23 -7.01 -1.85
N LEU A 359 -2.17 -6.28 -1.23
CA LEU A 359 -3.21 -6.83 -0.37
C LEU A 359 -4.48 -7.23 -1.13
N ASN A 360 -4.63 -6.83 -2.41
CA ASN A 360 -5.71 -7.27 -3.28
C ASN A 360 -5.19 -8.22 -4.37
N PHE A 361 -5.50 -9.51 -4.21
CA PHE A 361 -5.13 -10.57 -5.15
C PHE A 361 -5.51 -10.28 -6.61
N LEU A 362 -6.64 -9.62 -6.86
CA LEU A 362 -7.06 -9.24 -8.21
C LEU A 362 -6.16 -8.17 -8.81
N ASP A 363 -5.83 -7.13 -8.03
CA ASP A 363 -5.02 -6.00 -8.50
C ASP A 363 -3.55 -6.40 -8.64
N LYS A 364 -3.01 -7.19 -7.69
CA LYS A 364 -1.67 -7.79 -7.81
C LYS A 364 -1.51 -8.62 -9.08
N ARG A 365 -2.47 -9.50 -9.39
CA ARG A 365 -2.45 -10.28 -10.64
C ARG A 365 -2.64 -9.41 -11.89
N SER A 366 -3.48 -8.39 -11.80
CA SER A 366 -3.77 -7.47 -12.92
C SER A 366 -2.52 -6.67 -13.29
N LEU A 367 -1.84 -6.06 -12.31
CA LEU A 367 -0.57 -5.34 -12.52
C LEU A 367 0.50 -6.23 -13.14
N ALA A 368 0.69 -7.45 -12.62
CA ALA A 368 1.62 -8.45 -13.17
C ALA A 368 1.24 -9.00 -14.56
N ALA A 369 -0.02 -8.83 -14.99
CA ALA A 369 -0.47 -9.24 -16.31
C ALA A 369 -0.26 -8.14 -17.36
N ILE A 370 -0.38 -6.86 -17.00
CA ILE A 370 -0.47 -5.77 -17.99
C ILE A 370 0.88 -5.10 -18.33
N ARG A 371 0.84 -4.27 -19.38
CA ARG A 371 1.76 -3.14 -19.59
C ARG A 371 0.95 -1.84 -19.66
N LEU A 372 1.46 -0.79 -19.03
CA LEU A 372 0.97 0.57 -19.23
C LEU A 372 1.69 1.17 -20.44
N ILE A 373 0.91 1.64 -21.41
CA ILE A 373 1.37 2.22 -22.67
C ILE A 373 0.78 3.62 -22.86
N PRO A 374 1.42 4.55 -23.59
CA PRO A 374 0.77 5.81 -23.94
C PRO A 374 -0.29 5.58 -25.03
N PRO A 375 -1.24 6.51 -25.25
CA PRO A 375 -2.18 6.42 -26.38
C PRO A 375 -1.53 6.64 -27.77
N ALA A 376 -0.38 7.33 -27.79
CA ALA A 376 0.46 7.58 -28.96
C ALA A 376 1.86 8.03 -28.47
N HIS A 377 2.92 7.67 -29.20
CA HIS A 377 4.33 7.91 -28.84
C HIS A 377 5.20 8.31 -30.07
N LEU A 378 6.48 8.63 -29.84
CA LEU A 378 7.45 8.79 -30.93
C LEU A 378 8.31 7.52 -31.05
N ASN A 379 8.36 6.89 -32.22
CA ASN A 379 9.25 5.75 -32.43
C ASN A 379 10.74 6.16 -32.48
N ASP A 380 11.64 5.17 -32.61
CA ASP A 380 13.11 5.35 -32.69
C ASP A 380 13.62 6.36 -33.74
N LYS A 381 12.79 6.72 -34.73
CA LYS A 381 13.10 7.71 -35.78
C LYS A 381 12.53 9.11 -35.50
N GLY A 382 11.80 9.28 -34.39
CA GLY A 382 11.03 10.48 -34.09
C GLY A 382 9.70 10.58 -34.85
N GLU A 383 9.23 9.50 -35.49
CA GLU A 383 7.94 9.47 -36.19
C GLU A 383 6.82 9.18 -35.18
N LEU A 384 5.70 9.91 -35.27
CA LEU A 384 4.54 9.70 -34.39
C LEU A 384 3.83 8.38 -34.73
N VAL A 385 3.65 7.53 -33.72
CA VAL A 385 2.90 6.26 -33.75
C VAL A 385 1.69 6.39 -32.82
N SER A 386 0.58 5.75 -33.17
CA SER A 386 -0.67 5.76 -32.39
C SER A 386 -0.98 4.34 -31.92
N ASP A 387 -1.14 4.14 -30.63
CA ASP A 387 -1.24 2.83 -30.00
C ASP A 387 -2.70 2.37 -29.77
N GLU A 388 -3.66 3.00 -30.45
CA GLU A 388 -5.11 2.67 -30.39
C GLU A 388 -5.43 1.22 -30.82
N THR A 389 -4.46 0.51 -31.39
CA THR A 389 -4.51 -0.94 -31.62
C THR A 389 -3.41 -1.61 -30.80
N HIS A 390 -3.80 -2.22 -29.67
CA HIS A 390 -2.92 -2.89 -28.72
C HIS A 390 -3.57 -4.19 -28.22
N SER A 391 -2.80 -5.09 -27.62
CA SER A 391 -3.31 -6.36 -27.08
C SER A 391 -4.21 -6.16 -25.85
N GLN A 392 -4.94 -7.20 -25.45
CA GLN A 392 -5.74 -7.20 -24.21
C GLN A 392 -4.90 -7.17 -22.91
N ARG A 393 -3.56 -7.25 -23.02
CA ARG A 393 -2.62 -7.08 -21.89
C ARG A 393 -1.92 -5.71 -21.90
N GLU A 394 -2.26 -4.81 -22.82
CA GLU A 394 -1.78 -3.43 -22.82
C GLU A 394 -2.94 -2.47 -22.51
N THR A 395 -2.66 -1.32 -21.90
CA THR A 395 -3.67 -0.29 -21.62
C THR A 395 -3.06 1.08 -21.33
N ALA A 396 -3.80 2.18 -21.59
CA ALA A 396 -3.37 3.53 -21.24
C ALA A 396 -3.72 3.98 -19.81
N ALA A 397 -4.65 3.28 -19.15
CA ALA A 397 -4.97 3.50 -17.74
C ALA A 397 -5.38 2.19 -17.05
N TRP A 398 -4.56 1.75 -16.11
CA TRP A 398 -4.85 0.67 -15.19
C TRP A 398 -5.66 1.18 -14.01
N THR A 399 -6.70 0.46 -13.60
CA THR A 399 -7.65 0.90 -12.57
C THR A 399 -7.89 -0.20 -11.53
N ALA A 400 -7.75 0.14 -10.25
CA ALA A 400 -7.95 -0.78 -9.13
C ALA A 400 -9.37 -1.36 -9.09
N GLY A 401 -9.46 -2.64 -8.70
CA GLY A 401 -10.68 -3.43 -8.60
C GLY A 401 -11.26 -3.92 -9.92
N THR A 402 -10.59 -3.71 -11.07
CA THR A 402 -11.13 -4.08 -12.40
C THR A 402 -10.66 -5.42 -12.94
N GLY A 403 -9.47 -5.90 -12.56
CA GLY A 403 -8.89 -7.12 -13.13
C GLY A 403 -8.45 -7.00 -14.59
N GLN A 404 -8.09 -5.80 -15.07
CA GLN A 404 -7.54 -5.61 -16.42
C GLN A 404 -6.39 -6.59 -16.74
N GLY A 405 -6.34 -7.09 -17.97
CA GLY A 405 -5.37 -8.12 -18.39
C GLY A 405 -5.66 -9.55 -17.93
N LEU A 406 -6.74 -9.78 -17.16
CA LEU A 406 -7.12 -11.11 -16.65
C LEU A 406 -8.42 -11.64 -17.26
N ASN A 407 -8.54 -12.96 -17.34
CA ASN A 407 -9.77 -13.68 -17.63
C ASN A 407 -10.75 -13.57 -16.44
N PRO A 408 -11.97 -13.03 -16.61
CA PRO A 408 -12.94 -12.88 -15.51
C PRO A 408 -13.44 -14.20 -14.89
N ALA A 409 -13.20 -15.36 -15.51
CA ALA A 409 -13.70 -16.64 -15.03
C ALA A 409 -12.79 -17.34 -13.99
N ASP A 410 -11.47 -17.16 -14.10
CA ASP A 410 -10.45 -17.88 -13.31
C ASP A 410 -9.30 -16.99 -12.82
N GLY A 411 -9.24 -15.73 -13.27
CA GLY A 411 -8.20 -14.77 -12.92
C GLY A 411 -6.81 -15.12 -13.45
N THR A 412 -6.68 -15.92 -14.52
CA THR A 412 -5.40 -16.07 -15.25
C THR A 412 -5.16 -14.87 -16.17
N PRO A 413 -3.91 -14.56 -16.56
CA PRO A 413 -3.65 -13.60 -17.64
C PRO A 413 -4.37 -13.98 -18.93
N LEU A 414 -4.82 -12.97 -19.69
CA LEU A 414 -5.40 -13.15 -21.02
C LEU A 414 -4.32 -13.62 -22.02
N PRO A 415 -4.68 -14.44 -23.03
CA PRO A 415 -3.72 -14.86 -24.04
C PRO A 415 -3.25 -13.67 -24.89
N LEU A 416 -1.98 -13.69 -25.29
CA LEU A 416 -1.46 -12.78 -26.31
C LEU A 416 -1.86 -13.26 -27.72
N PRO A 417 -1.88 -12.37 -28.73
CA PRO A 417 -2.12 -12.77 -30.12
C PRO A 417 -1.09 -13.80 -30.58
N THR A 418 -1.55 -14.84 -31.31
CA THR A 418 -0.70 -15.97 -31.72
C THR A 418 0.09 -15.72 -33.02
N ASP A 419 -0.16 -14.59 -33.68
CA ASP A 419 0.52 -14.19 -34.92
C ASP A 419 1.42 -12.98 -34.62
N PRO A 420 2.76 -13.10 -34.70
CA PRO A 420 3.69 -12.00 -34.44
C PRO A 420 3.67 -10.89 -35.51
N THR A 421 2.84 -11.03 -36.55
CA THR A 421 2.57 -10.00 -37.56
C THR A 421 1.20 -9.33 -37.40
N ALA A 422 0.42 -9.72 -36.40
CA ALA A 422 -0.86 -9.06 -36.08
C ALA A 422 -0.63 -7.63 -35.54
N PRO A 423 -1.49 -6.64 -35.90
CA PRO A 423 -1.31 -5.25 -35.45
C PRO A 423 -1.41 -5.05 -33.94
N ASP A 424 -2.07 -5.95 -33.22
CA ASP A 424 -2.21 -5.98 -31.76
C ASP A 424 -1.15 -6.86 -31.07
N TYR A 425 -0.18 -7.41 -31.80
CA TYR A 425 0.90 -8.21 -31.19
C TYR A 425 1.90 -7.32 -30.43
N PRO A 426 2.20 -7.61 -29.15
CA PRO A 426 3.18 -6.85 -28.36
C PRO A 426 4.56 -6.82 -29.03
N GLN A 427 4.99 -5.64 -29.46
CA GLN A 427 6.31 -5.47 -30.06
C GLN A 427 7.42 -5.66 -29.00
N PRO A 428 8.56 -6.27 -29.35
CA PRO A 428 9.66 -6.48 -28.41
C PRO A 428 10.27 -5.16 -27.93
N GLU A 429 10.69 -5.14 -26.67
CA GLU A 429 11.29 -3.97 -26.02
C GLU A 429 12.75 -3.77 -26.48
N PRO A 430 13.20 -2.54 -26.83
CA PRO A 430 14.56 -2.30 -27.32
C PRO A 430 15.63 -2.73 -26.30
N GLY A 431 16.47 -3.69 -26.70
CA GLY A 431 17.51 -4.25 -25.83
C GLY A 431 17.09 -5.50 -25.05
N ALA A 432 15.82 -5.91 -25.10
CA ALA A 432 15.44 -7.26 -24.74
C ALA A 432 15.98 -8.23 -25.81
N ASN A 433 16.85 -9.16 -25.40
CA ASN A 433 17.11 -10.35 -26.21
C ASN A 433 15.83 -11.20 -26.22
N ASP A 434 15.48 -11.76 -27.38
CA ASP A 434 14.23 -12.51 -27.60
C ASP A 434 14.02 -13.61 -26.54
N LEU A 435 13.09 -13.37 -25.63
CA LEU A 435 12.67 -14.28 -24.57
C LEU A 435 11.15 -14.42 -24.61
N SER A 436 10.70 -15.67 -24.55
CA SER A 436 9.30 -16.09 -24.59
C SER A 436 8.40 -15.25 -23.67
N PRO A 437 7.17 -14.88 -24.10
CA PRO A 437 6.26 -14.09 -23.28
C PRO A 437 5.99 -14.74 -21.92
N ASP A 438 5.96 -13.93 -20.87
CA ASP A 438 5.75 -14.37 -19.49
C ASP A 438 4.35 -14.97 -19.28
N ASN A 439 4.30 -16.29 -19.48
CA ASN A 439 3.23 -17.19 -19.03
C ASN A 439 3.57 -17.84 -17.67
N ASN A 440 4.73 -17.53 -17.07
CA ASN A 440 5.22 -18.20 -15.86
C ASN A 440 4.65 -17.64 -14.54
N VAL A 441 3.36 -17.27 -14.53
CA VAL A 441 2.58 -17.18 -13.29
C VAL A 441 1.98 -18.56 -13.03
N THR A 442 2.76 -19.44 -12.40
CA THR A 442 2.30 -20.77 -12.02
C THR A 442 1.23 -20.66 -10.92
N PRO A 443 0.03 -21.26 -11.08
CA PRO A 443 -0.91 -21.43 -9.98
C PRO A 443 -0.35 -22.43 -8.95
N ASP A 444 -0.70 -22.25 -7.67
CA ASP A 444 -0.25 -23.12 -6.59
C ASP A 444 -0.59 -24.59 -6.83
N ASN A 445 0.46 -25.41 -6.99
CA ASN A 445 0.53 -26.84 -6.70
C ASN A 445 -0.72 -27.69 -7.02
N VAL A 446 -0.92 -28.01 -8.30
CA VAL A 446 -1.72 -29.17 -8.72
C VAL A 446 -0.85 -30.11 -9.54
N THR A 447 -0.54 -31.30 -9.00
CA THR A 447 0.18 -32.36 -9.72
C THR A 447 -0.72 -33.08 -10.72
N PRO A 448 -0.41 -33.07 -12.03
CA PRO A 448 -1.12 -33.86 -13.03
C PRO A 448 -0.36 -35.17 -13.30
N ASP A 449 -0.76 -36.26 -12.63
CA ASP A 449 -0.39 -37.62 -13.04
C ASP A 449 -1.23 -38.03 -14.27
N ASN A 450 -0.89 -37.50 -15.45
CA ASN A 450 -0.95 -38.30 -16.68
C ASN A 450 -0.13 -37.72 -17.85
N VAL A 451 0.22 -38.59 -18.79
CA VAL A 451 1.04 -38.27 -19.96
C VAL A 451 0.17 -38.07 -21.20
N THR A 452 0.39 -36.98 -21.94
CA THR A 452 -0.15 -36.80 -23.30
C THR A 452 1.00 -36.97 -24.31
N PRO A 453 0.87 -37.80 -25.36
CA PRO A 453 1.93 -37.95 -26.36
C PRO A 453 2.11 -36.73 -27.27
N ASP A 454 3.33 -36.52 -27.78
CA ASP A 454 3.61 -35.61 -28.89
C ASP A 454 3.00 -36.12 -30.20
N ASN A 455 2.52 -35.19 -31.04
CA ASN A 455 2.03 -35.46 -32.39
C ASN A 455 3.13 -35.28 -33.42
N ASP A 456 3.73 -36.37 -33.94
CA ASP A 456 4.18 -36.39 -35.35
C ASP A 456 4.46 -37.82 -35.91
N VAL A 457 3.41 -38.59 -36.22
CA VAL A 457 3.50 -39.76 -37.11
C VAL A 457 2.25 -39.85 -37.99
N THR A 458 2.44 -39.84 -39.31
CA THR A 458 1.36 -40.09 -40.28
C THR A 458 0.98 -41.57 -40.33
N PRO A 459 -0.32 -41.93 -40.42
CA PRO A 459 -0.73 -43.31 -40.62
C PRO A 459 -0.27 -43.87 -41.97
N ASP A 460 0.12 -45.15 -41.97
CA ASP A 460 0.16 -46.01 -43.15
C ASP A 460 -0.59 -47.30 -42.79
N ASP A 461 -1.18 -47.98 -43.76
CA ASP A 461 -2.42 -48.76 -43.56
C ASP A 461 -2.31 -50.12 -42.81
N ASN A 462 -3.45 -50.52 -42.24
CA ASN A 462 -3.97 -51.90 -42.17
C ASN A 462 -3.40 -52.92 -41.14
N VAL A 463 -3.93 -52.90 -39.90
CA VAL A 463 -4.06 -54.10 -39.04
C VAL A 463 -5.40 -54.06 -38.29
N THR A 464 -6.12 -55.18 -38.20
CA THR A 464 -7.31 -55.37 -37.34
C THR A 464 -6.94 -56.07 -36.03
N PRO A 465 -7.65 -55.84 -34.90
CA PRO A 465 -7.40 -56.59 -33.67
C PRO A 465 -7.80 -58.06 -33.79
N ASP A 466 -7.01 -58.96 -33.19
CA ASP A 466 -7.42 -60.32 -32.82
C ASP A 466 -8.09 -60.31 -31.43
N ASP A 467 -8.87 -61.36 -31.14
CA ASP A 467 -9.60 -61.59 -29.89
C ASP A 467 -8.72 -62.18 -28.74
N ASP A 468 -9.37 -62.55 -27.63
CA ASP A 468 -8.84 -63.02 -26.33
C ASP A 468 -8.13 -61.93 -25.48
N VAL A 469 -8.44 -61.75 -24.18
CA VAL A 469 -8.64 -62.78 -23.14
C VAL A 469 -9.85 -62.48 -22.24
N THR A 470 -10.53 -63.54 -21.75
CA THR A 470 -11.59 -63.48 -20.72
C THR A 470 -11.05 -63.36 -19.28
N PRO A 471 -11.85 -62.86 -18.32
CA PRO A 471 -11.55 -62.99 -16.89
C PRO A 471 -11.74 -64.43 -16.40
N ASP A 472 -11.13 -64.75 -15.25
CA ASP A 472 -11.28 -66.02 -14.53
C ASP A 472 -11.98 -65.77 -13.17
N ASP A 473 -12.77 -66.72 -12.70
CA ASP A 473 -13.77 -66.56 -11.62
C ASP A 473 -13.37 -67.25 -10.28
N ASP A 474 -14.31 -67.29 -9.32
CA ASP A 474 -14.27 -67.94 -7.98
C ASP A 474 -13.41 -67.25 -6.88
N VAL A 475 -13.76 -67.29 -5.59
CA VAL A 475 -14.66 -68.23 -4.86
C VAL A 475 -15.55 -67.52 -3.81
N THR A 476 -16.75 -68.05 -3.56
CA THR A 476 -17.62 -67.88 -2.36
C THR A 476 -18.22 -69.26 -1.99
N PRO A 477 -18.93 -69.50 -0.86
CA PRO A 477 -19.53 -68.61 0.16
C PRO A 477 -18.95 -68.90 1.58
N ASP A 478 -19.61 -68.97 2.75
CA ASP A 478 -21.03 -68.95 3.19
C ASP A 478 -21.16 -68.65 4.73
N ASP A 479 -22.34 -68.95 5.30
CA ASP A 479 -22.71 -69.13 6.72
C ASP A 479 -23.09 -67.89 7.59
N ASP A 480 -24.41 -67.61 7.61
CA ASP A 480 -25.35 -67.63 8.77
C ASP A 480 -25.06 -66.73 10.03
N VAL A 481 -26.02 -66.26 10.86
CA VAL A 481 -27.41 -66.67 11.20
C VAL A 481 -28.29 -65.45 11.57
N THR A 482 -29.62 -65.56 11.48
CA THR A 482 -30.60 -64.72 12.25
C THR A 482 -31.65 -65.60 12.93
N PRO A 483 -32.26 -65.16 14.06
CA PRO A 483 -33.67 -64.71 13.95
C PRO A 483 -34.16 -63.70 15.04
N ALA A 484 -35.41 -63.22 14.85
CA ALA A 484 -36.41 -62.86 15.88
C ALA A 484 -36.20 -61.61 16.79
N ASP A 485 -37.24 -60.87 17.22
CA ASP A 485 -38.68 -60.81 16.83
C ASP A 485 -39.33 -59.49 17.37
N ASP A 486 -40.58 -59.22 16.93
CA ASP A 486 -41.65 -58.39 17.55
C ASP A 486 -41.55 -56.84 17.68
N ASP A 487 -42.64 -56.05 17.55
CA ASP A 487 -43.98 -56.21 16.91
C ASP A 487 -44.71 -54.82 16.83
N PHE A 488 -45.87 -54.78 16.16
CA PHE A 488 -46.95 -53.76 16.12
C PHE A 488 -46.88 -52.49 15.24
N ASP A 489 -47.89 -52.41 14.37
CA ASP A 489 -48.52 -51.23 13.73
C ASP A 489 -50.07 -51.37 13.94
N PRO A 490 -50.88 -50.28 14.01
CA PRO A 490 -51.72 -49.98 12.85
C PRO A 490 -52.11 -48.49 12.60
N PHE A 491 -52.21 -48.15 11.31
CA PHE A 491 -52.95 -47.06 10.62
C PHE A 491 -54.51 -47.09 10.83
N PRO A 492 -55.37 -46.21 10.23
CA PRO A 492 -55.18 -45.05 9.30
C PRO A 492 -55.85 -43.73 9.86
N ASP A 493 -56.57 -42.78 9.21
CA ASP A 493 -57.08 -42.53 7.83
C ASP A 493 -57.60 -41.06 7.59
N GLU A 494 -58.05 -40.78 6.34
CA GLU A 494 -58.96 -39.73 5.79
C GLU A 494 -58.51 -38.27 5.43
N ASP A 495 -59.05 -37.83 4.27
CA ASP A 495 -59.00 -36.53 3.53
C ASP A 495 -60.48 -36.06 3.32
N PRO A 496 -60.91 -34.79 3.01
CA PRO A 496 -60.59 -34.08 1.74
C PRO A 496 -60.74 -32.50 1.75
N LEU A 497 -60.89 -31.88 0.54
CA LEU A 497 -60.90 -30.43 0.19
C LEU A 497 -62.35 -29.82 -0.07
N PRO A 498 -62.53 -28.72 -0.86
CA PRO A 498 -62.47 -27.23 -0.62
C PRO A 498 -63.91 -26.55 -0.68
N PRO A 499 -64.23 -25.26 -1.07
CA PRO A 499 -63.49 -24.06 -1.57
C PRO A 499 -63.95 -22.66 -1.01
N ASP A 500 -64.40 -21.72 -1.89
CA ASP A 500 -64.63 -20.23 -1.79
C ASP A 500 -66.13 -19.87 -2.16
N PRO A 501 -66.70 -18.62 -2.35
CA PRO A 501 -66.14 -17.26 -2.56
C PRO A 501 -66.90 -16.02 -1.96
N ASN A 502 -66.57 -14.80 -2.45
CA ASN A 502 -66.91 -13.44 -1.95
C ASN A 502 -67.74 -12.54 -2.93
N PRO A 503 -68.75 -11.75 -2.47
CA PRO A 503 -68.97 -10.39 -3.02
C PRO A 503 -69.46 -9.27 -2.05
N ASN A 504 -69.40 -8.01 -2.53
CA ASN A 504 -69.85 -6.71 -1.95
C ASN A 504 -71.18 -6.23 -2.64
N PRO A 505 -72.11 -5.40 -2.07
CA PRO A 505 -72.00 -3.92 -2.01
C PRO A 505 -72.81 -3.13 -0.91
N ASP A 506 -72.67 -1.79 -0.90
CA ASP A 506 -73.27 -0.73 -0.04
C ASP A 506 -74.62 -0.15 -0.59
N PRO A 507 -75.55 0.43 0.23
CA PRO A 507 -75.70 1.91 0.29
C PRO A 507 -76.25 2.57 1.61
N ASN A 508 -75.91 3.86 1.81
CA ASN A 508 -76.36 4.80 2.88
C ASN A 508 -77.72 5.53 2.58
N PRO A 509 -78.45 6.09 3.58
CA PRO A 509 -78.53 7.58 3.68
C PRO A 509 -78.70 8.22 5.10
N GLN A 510 -78.42 9.54 5.19
CA GLN A 510 -78.40 10.40 6.40
C GLN A 510 -79.61 11.36 6.50
N PRO A 511 -79.82 12.10 7.61
CA PRO A 511 -79.69 13.57 7.56
C PRO A 511 -79.06 14.25 8.81
N ASP A 512 -78.80 15.56 8.73
CA ASP A 512 -77.96 16.38 9.62
C ASP A 512 -78.71 17.61 10.23
N PRO A 513 -78.14 18.38 11.19
CA PRO A 513 -77.75 19.76 10.82
C PRO A 513 -76.51 20.41 11.51
N ASN A 514 -75.61 20.90 10.65
CA ASN A 514 -74.53 21.92 10.77
C ASN A 514 -74.90 23.22 11.58
N PRO A 515 -73.94 23.98 12.19
CA PRO A 515 -73.09 24.92 11.44
C PRO A 515 -71.60 25.10 11.89
N ASN A 516 -70.69 25.01 10.91
CA ASN A 516 -69.24 25.36 10.92
C ASN A 516 -68.99 26.91 10.95
N PRO A 517 -67.89 27.44 11.54
CA PRO A 517 -66.68 27.76 10.75
C PRO A 517 -65.30 27.66 11.46
N ASN A 518 -64.25 27.36 10.67
CA ASN A 518 -62.79 27.51 10.94
C ASN A 518 -62.36 29.03 10.78
N PRO A 519 -61.10 29.53 11.00
CA PRO A 519 -59.82 28.85 11.31
C PRO A 519 -58.78 29.51 12.28
N ASN A 520 -57.92 28.68 12.93
CA ASN A 520 -56.57 29.03 13.52
C ASN A 520 -56.58 30.03 14.73
N PRO A 521 -55.51 30.22 15.56
CA PRO A 521 -54.30 29.43 15.89
C PRO A 521 -54.23 29.01 17.41
N THR A 522 -53.02 28.98 18.00
CA THR A 522 -52.63 28.58 19.40
C THR A 522 -52.90 29.68 20.47
N PRO A 523 -52.54 29.59 21.80
CA PRO A 523 -51.92 28.52 22.63
C PRO A 523 -52.48 28.29 24.09
N PHE A 524 -51.84 27.39 24.86
CA PHE A 524 -51.66 27.38 26.35
C PHE A 524 -52.84 26.96 27.31
N PRO A 525 -52.59 26.66 28.64
CA PRO A 525 -53.16 25.46 29.28
C PRO A 525 -54.04 25.68 30.54
N VAL A 526 -54.62 24.58 31.06
CA VAL A 526 -55.34 24.46 32.34
C VAL A 526 -54.92 23.15 33.03
N PRO A 527 -54.84 23.03 34.39
CA PRO A 527 -54.04 22.00 35.05
C PRO A 527 -54.68 20.61 35.24
N ASP A 528 -53.82 19.58 35.22
CA ASP A 528 -54.10 18.22 35.68
C ASP A 528 -54.19 18.10 37.22
N PRO A 529 -54.84 17.04 37.76
CA PRO A 529 -54.96 16.83 39.20
C PRO A 529 -53.61 16.48 39.86
N ILE A 530 -53.28 17.21 40.93
CA ILE A 530 -52.07 16.99 41.74
C ILE A 530 -52.04 15.60 42.39
N THR A 531 -51.16 14.72 41.90
CA THR A 531 -50.60 13.64 42.72
C THR A 531 -49.83 14.25 43.90
N PRO A 532 -50.01 13.75 45.14
CA PRO A 532 -49.27 14.27 46.29
C PRO A 532 -47.78 13.98 46.14
N THR A 533 -46.96 15.02 46.13
CA THR A 533 -45.49 14.90 46.14
C THR A 533 -45.07 14.08 47.37
N PRO A 534 -44.21 13.04 47.24
CA PRO A 534 -43.67 12.37 48.39
C PRO A 534 -42.85 13.38 49.21
N GLN A 535 -43.27 13.61 50.46
CA GLN A 535 -42.64 14.62 51.31
C GLN A 535 -41.28 14.11 51.80
N THR A 536 -40.22 14.54 51.13
CA THR A 536 -38.83 14.29 51.52
C THR A 536 -38.38 15.20 52.67
N ALA A 537 -37.18 14.95 53.16
CA ALA A 537 -36.45 15.76 54.13
C ALA A 537 -34.99 15.93 53.68
N ASP A 538 -34.33 17.03 54.04
CA ASP A 538 -32.92 17.24 53.68
C ASP A 538 -31.98 16.85 54.82
N LEU A 539 -30.90 16.14 54.48
CA LEU A 539 -29.75 15.91 55.34
C LEU A 539 -28.58 16.74 54.84
N SER A 540 -27.88 17.43 55.75
CA SER A 540 -26.61 18.08 55.47
C SER A 540 -25.62 17.91 56.62
N GLY A 541 -24.36 18.28 56.42
CA GLY A 541 -23.34 18.28 57.46
C GLY A 541 -21.94 18.28 56.89
N ARG A 542 -20.96 17.90 57.71
CA ARG A 542 -19.53 17.80 57.34
C ARG A 542 -18.93 16.47 57.76
N VAL A 543 -18.13 15.86 56.87
CA VAL A 543 -17.20 14.79 57.21
C VAL A 543 -15.84 15.41 57.50
N VAL A 544 -15.28 15.13 58.67
CA VAL A 544 -14.07 15.81 59.19
C VAL A 544 -13.11 14.86 59.90
N GLU A 545 -11.85 15.26 60.01
CA GLU A 545 -10.88 14.73 60.99
C GLU A 545 -10.54 15.78 62.04
N GLN A 546 -10.12 15.34 63.23
CA GLN A 546 -9.52 16.19 64.24
C GLN A 546 -8.00 16.03 64.21
N LEU A 547 -7.28 17.13 64.05
CA LEU A 547 -5.82 17.16 63.97
C LEU A 547 -5.18 17.23 65.38
N PRO A 548 -3.89 16.87 65.54
CA PRO A 548 -3.23 16.81 66.85
C PRO A 548 -3.13 18.14 67.62
N ASP A 549 -3.32 19.28 66.94
CA ASP A 549 -3.40 20.62 67.54
C ASP A 549 -4.81 20.98 68.05
N GLY A 550 -5.79 20.09 67.86
CA GLY A 550 -7.19 20.27 68.20
C GLY A 550 -8.02 20.95 67.12
N SER A 551 -7.42 21.36 66.00
CA SER A 551 -8.15 21.90 64.84
C SER A 551 -8.94 20.80 64.11
N VAL A 552 -9.93 21.21 63.31
CA VAL A 552 -10.85 20.30 62.60
C VAL A 552 -10.73 20.56 61.10
N ARG A 553 -10.53 19.51 60.30
CA ARG A 553 -10.32 19.60 58.86
C ARG A 553 -11.34 18.77 58.09
N GLY A 554 -11.90 19.34 57.03
CA GLY A 554 -12.79 18.62 56.11
C GLY A 554 -12.10 17.46 55.40
N ILE A 555 -12.83 16.37 55.19
CA ILE A 555 -12.38 15.22 54.40
C ILE A 555 -13.16 15.21 53.08
N ALA A 556 -12.48 15.45 51.97
CA ALA A 556 -13.05 15.40 50.64
C ALA A 556 -13.34 13.96 50.18
N SER A 557 -14.36 13.78 49.33
CA SER A 557 -14.70 12.50 48.67
C SER A 557 -14.95 11.32 49.62
N ALA A 558 -15.31 11.59 50.88
CA ALA A 558 -15.80 10.56 51.79
C ALA A 558 -17.21 10.14 51.34
N ALA A 559 -17.47 8.84 51.27
CA ALA A 559 -18.78 8.30 50.92
C ALA A 559 -19.62 8.11 52.18
N ILE A 560 -20.74 8.83 52.25
CA ILE A 560 -21.81 8.64 53.24
C ILE A 560 -22.82 7.68 52.63
N VAL A 561 -23.03 6.51 53.26
CA VAL A 561 -24.02 5.50 52.86
C VAL A 561 -25.08 5.38 53.94
N LEU A 562 -26.34 5.49 53.54
CA LEU A 562 -27.51 5.54 54.41
C LEU A 562 -28.38 4.31 54.12
N ARG A 563 -28.69 3.51 55.14
CA ARG A 563 -29.44 2.25 54.98
C ARG A 563 -30.66 2.19 55.90
N GLU A 564 -31.80 1.88 55.31
CA GLU A 564 -33.02 1.46 56.03
C GLU A 564 -33.08 -0.08 56.09
N ASN A 565 -33.70 -0.64 57.13
CA ASN A 565 -33.79 -2.10 57.35
C ASN A 565 -34.61 -2.87 56.29
N SER A 566 -35.31 -2.19 55.38
CA SER A 566 -36.13 -2.80 54.32
C SER A 566 -36.13 -2.03 52.99
N GLY A 567 -35.25 -1.02 52.83
CA GLY A 567 -35.30 -0.05 51.73
C GLY A 567 -34.04 -0.03 50.85
N THR A 568 -34.13 0.65 49.71
CA THR A 568 -32.98 0.93 48.83
C THR A 568 -32.01 1.88 49.53
N PRO A 569 -30.69 1.62 49.54
CA PRO A 569 -29.72 2.51 50.18
C PRO A 569 -29.62 3.87 49.48
N ALA A 570 -29.55 4.93 50.28
CA ALA A 570 -29.26 6.30 49.83
C ALA A 570 -27.80 6.68 50.16
N GLY A 571 -27.33 7.84 49.72
CA GLY A 571 -25.99 8.31 50.04
C GLY A 571 -25.62 9.67 49.45
N ALA A 572 -24.38 10.09 49.74
CA ALA A 572 -23.73 11.28 49.22
C ALA A 572 -22.19 11.14 49.28
N GLY A 573 -21.49 11.96 48.50
CA GLY A 573 -20.06 12.22 48.69
C GLY A 573 -19.85 13.57 49.37
N SER A 574 -18.77 13.73 50.15
CA SER A 574 -18.37 15.05 50.66
C SER A 574 -17.56 15.86 49.64
N LEU A 575 -17.74 17.18 49.67
CA LEU A 575 -17.01 18.20 48.91
C LEU A 575 -15.65 18.49 49.55
N GLU A 576 -14.83 19.35 48.91
CA GLU A 576 -13.45 19.64 49.33
C GLU A 576 -13.31 20.13 50.78
N ASP A 577 -14.28 20.91 51.28
CA ASP A 577 -14.29 21.41 52.66
C ASP A 577 -14.93 20.42 53.67
N GLY A 578 -15.19 19.19 53.22
CA GLY A 578 -15.86 18.12 53.96
C GLY A 578 -17.38 18.21 53.97
N SER A 579 -18.01 19.29 53.46
CA SER A 579 -19.47 19.42 53.49
C SER A 579 -20.18 18.43 52.57
N TYR A 580 -21.39 18.01 52.94
CA TYR A 580 -22.25 17.15 52.12
C TYR A 580 -23.72 17.53 52.31
N GLN A 581 -24.54 17.21 51.30
CA GLN A 581 -26.01 17.32 51.36
C GLN A 581 -26.65 16.18 50.56
N THR A 582 -27.77 15.66 51.03
CA THR A 582 -28.60 14.66 50.33
C THR A 582 -30.05 14.73 50.80
N THR A 583 -30.99 14.34 49.95
CA THR A 583 -32.43 14.40 50.26
C THR A 583 -32.96 12.98 50.50
N MET A 584 -33.62 12.77 51.65
CA MET A 584 -34.04 11.46 52.17
C MET A 584 -35.57 11.31 52.20
N LEU A 585 -36.04 10.06 52.23
CA LEU A 585 -37.44 9.73 52.48
C LEU A 585 -37.70 9.56 54.00
N PRO A 586 -38.90 9.92 54.51
CA PRO A 586 -39.27 9.71 55.91
C PRO A 586 -39.12 8.23 56.31
N GLY A 587 -38.46 7.97 57.43
CA GLY A 587 -38.03 6.63 57.81
C GLY A 587 -37.00 6.64 58.94
N THR A 588 -36.32 5.53 59.16
CA THR A 588 -35.23 5.41 60.16
C THR A 588 -34.01 4.76 59.52
N TRP A 589 -32.91 5.53 59.46
CA TRP A 589 -31.75 5.24 58.62
C TRP A 589 -30.47 5.11 59.45
N GLN A 590 -29.64 4.11 59.16
CA GLN A 590 -28.30 4.01 59.74
C GLN A 590 -27.26 4.60 58.77
N ALA A 591 -26.40 5.48 59.27
CA ALA A 591 -25.30 6.05 58.50
C ALA A 591 -24.01 5.22 58.65
N SER A 592 -23.29 5.05 57.54
CA SER A 592 -21.95 4.49 57.46
C SER A 592 -21.09 5.38 56.56
N VAL A 593 -19.94 5.84 57.05
CA VAL A 593 -19.04 6.76 56.34
C VAL A 593 -17.68 6.11 56.11
N THR A 594 -17.18 6.17 54.89
CA THR A 594 -15.89 5.60 54.46
C THR A 594 -15.08 6.61 53.66
N ALA A 595 -13.79 6.77 53.99
CA ALA A 595 -12.85 7.58 53.23
C ALA A 595 -11.47 6.88 53.16
N THR A 596 -10.74 7.08 52.07
CA THR A 596 -9.41 6.46 51.87
C THR A 596 -8.42 6.93 52.93
N GLY A 597 -7.79 5.97 53.63
CA GLY A 597 -6.86 6.26 54.73
C GLY A 597 -7.52 6.48 56.10
N PHE A 598 -8.84 6.34 56.20
CA PHE A 598 -9.60 6.46 57.45
C PHE A 598 -10.27 5.14 57.85
N GLN A 599 -10.55 4.98 59.14
CA GLN A 599 -11.37 3.88 59.63
C GLN A 599 -12.84 4.11 59.23
N GLN A 600 -13.55 3.05 58.85
CA GLN A 600 -14.97 3.13 58.55
C GLN A 600 -15.76 3.48 59.82
N LEU A 601 -16.48 4.60 59.80
CA LEU A 601 -17.39 4.99 60.87
C LEU A 601 -18.79 4.46 60.57
N GLN A 602 -19.31 3.57 61.41
CA GLN A 602 -20.74 3.35 61.52
C GLN A 602 -21.27 4.29 62.60
N ASP A 603 -22.21 5.20 62.27
CA ASP A 603 -22.81 6.09 63.25
C ASP A 603 -23.60 5.25 64.27
N PRO A 604 -23.33 5.36 65.59
CA PRO A 604 -24.06 4.61 66.60
C PRO A 604 -25.51 5.10 66.80
N GLN A 605 -25.90 6.26 66.28
CA GLN A 605 -27.27 6.78 66.39
C GLN A 605 -28.01 6.68 65.04
N PRO A 606 -29.21 6.07 65.00
CA PRO A 606 -30.03 6.07 63.80
C PRO A 606 -30.63 7.47 63.55
N LEU A 607 -30.67 7.88 62.28
CA LEU A 607 -31.31 9.10 61.82
C LEU A 607 -32.81 8.84 61.63
N VAL A 608 -33.64 9.41 62.50
CA VAL A 608 -35.11 9.38 62.38
C VAL A 608 -35.56 10.61 61.60
N ILE A 609 -36.40 10.42 60.59
CA ILE A 609 -36.76 11.44 59.60
C ILE A 609 -38.27 11.57 59.50
N ASN A 610 -38.80 12.78 59.69
CA ASN A 610 -40.21 13.11 59.50
C ASN A 610 -40.40 13.87 58.17
N PRO A 611 -41.62 13.89 57.61
CA PRO A 611 -41.95 14.63 56.40
C PRO A 611 -41.61 16.13 56.50
N GLY A 612 -40.69 16.61 55.66
CA GLY A 612 -40.28 18.02 55.60
C GLY A 612 -39.24 18.47 56.63
N ASP A 613 -38.59 17.55 57.35
CA ASP A 613 -37.46 17.90 58.23
C ASP A 613 -36.26 18.48 57.44
N GLN A 614 -35.47 19.32 58.10
CA GLN A 614 -34.08 19.60 57.70
C GLN A 614 -33.15 19.22 58.85
N LEU A 615 -32.27 18.26 58.59
CA LEU A 615 -31.41 17.60 59.57
C LEU A 615 -29.95 17.91 59.28
N VAL A 616 -29.18 18.22 60.33
CA VAL A 616 -27.73 18.44 60.25
C VAL A 616 -27.00 17.36 61.05
N ARG A 617 -26.03 16.67 60.42
CA ARG A 617 -25.25 15.59 61.02
C ARG A 617 -23.80 15.62 60.55
N ASP A 618 -22.89 15.96 61.46
CA ASP A 618 -21.45 15.90 61.20
C ASP A 618 -20.88 14.52 61.59
N PHE A 619 -19.84 14.09 60.86
CA PHE A 619 -19.18 12.80 61.03
C PHE A 619 -17.67 12.99 61.21
N THR A 620 -17.12 12.58 62.35
CA THR A 620 -15.67 12.64 62.60
C THR A 620 -15.02 11.29 62.34
N LEU A 621 -14.12 11.22 61.35
CA LEU A 621 -13.34 10.03 61.04
C LEU A 621 -11.99 10.05 61.76
N VAL A 622 -11.52 8.85 62.13
CA VAL A 622 -10.17 8.62 62.69
C VAL A 622 -9.31 7.99 61.60
N ARG A 623 -8.05 8.44 61.43
CA ARG A 623 -7.13 7.83 60.46
C ARG A 623 -6.89 6.35 60.78
N ALA A 624 -6.76 5.54 59.73
CA ALA A 624 -6.30 4.16 59.89
C ALA A 624 -4.80 4.17 60.24
N GLU A 625 -4.38 3.30 61.17
CA GLU A 625 -2.95 3.13 61.45
C GLU A 625 -2.24 2.55 60.20
N PRO A 626 -1.08 3.10 59.79
CA PRO A 626 -0.32 2.56 58.66
C PRO A 626 0.05 1.08 58.86
N PRO A 627 -0.23 0.18 57.89
CA PRO A 627 0.09 -1.23 58.03
C PRO A 627 1.58 -1.47 58.31
N ALA A 628 1.88 -2.35 59.27
CA ALA A 628 3.26 -2.76 59.53
C ALA A 628 3.81 -3.55 58.34
N GLY A 629 5.04 -3.21 57.89
CA GLY A 629 5.68 -3.85 56.74
C GLY A 629 5.71 -3.00 55.46
N GLN A 630 5.17 -1.77 55.47
CA GLN A 630 5.21 -0.85 54.33
C GLN A 630 5.55 0.59 54.72
N GLY A 631 6.10 1.36 53.78
CA GLY A 631 6.43 2.77 53.97
C GLY A 631 7.67 3.22 53.18
N ILE A 632 8.49 4.08 53.79
CA ILE A 632 9.79 4.50 53.23
C ILE A 632 10.91 4.07 54.17
N ARG A 633 12.04 3.63 53.60
CA ARG A 633 13.30 3.39 54.31
C ARG A 633 14.48 3.90 53.48
N GLY A 634 15.66 3.99 54.06
CA GLY A 634 16.89 4.25 53.31
C GLY A 634 18.04 4.63 54.22
N LYS A 635 19.08 5.24 53.65
CA LYS A 635 20.19 5.84 54.41
C LYS A 635 20.49 7.27 53.98
N VAL A 636 20.81 8.13 54.95
CA VAL A 636 21.41 9.44 54.70
C VAL A 636 22.93 9.31 54.75
N ARG A 637 23.62 9.90 53.78
CA ARG A 637 25.09 9.93 53.67
C ARG A 637 25.57 11.38 53.49
N VAL A 638 26.84 11.61 53.76
CA VAL A 638 27.51 12.90 53.52
C VAL A 638 28.49 12.74 52.35
N ALA A 639 28.46 13.66 51.38
CA ALA A 639 29.45 13.68 50.31
C ALA A 639 30.82 14.15 50.82
N VAL A 640 31.87 13.38 50.51
CA VAL A 640 33.27 13.73 50.82
C VAL A 640 34.07 13.84 49.51
N PRO A 641 34.89 14.90 49.29
CA PRO A 641 35.51 15.18 47.97
C PRO A 641 36.54 14.16 47.47
N ARG A 642 36.90 13.13 48.25
CA ARG A 642 37.78 12.02 47.85
C ARG A 642 37.28 10.73 48.49
N GLY A 643 37.35 9.62 47.74
CA GLY A 643 36.80 8.32 48.15
C GLY A 643 37.42 7.77 49.45
N TYR A 644 36.67 6.87 50.09
CA TYR A 644 37.00 6.19 51.36
C TYR A 644 36.94 7.07 52.62
N ASN A 645 35.74 7.55 52.96
CA ASN A 645 35.08 7.21 54.23
C ASN A 645 33.63 7.71 54.25
N VAL A 646 32.69 6.89 54.74
CA VAL A 646 31.33 7.36 55.05
C VAL A 646 31.39 8.06 56.40
N LEU A 647 31.26 9.38 56.42
CA LEU A 647 31.04 10.12 57.67
C LEU A 647 29.63 9.80 58.19
N PRO A 648 29.45 9.64 59.52
CA PRO A 648 28.11 9.55 60.10
C PRO A 648 27.32 10.84 59.81
N PRO A 649 25.98 10.80 59.76
CA PRO A 649 25.18 12.00 59.54
C PRO A 649 25.43 13.06 60.63
N PRO A 650 25.28 14.36 60.30
CA PRO A 650 25.39 15.44 61.29
C PRO A 650 24.43 15.23 62.47
N ALA A 651 24.87 15.52 63.70
CA ALA A 651 24.09 15.28 64.91
C ALA A 651 22.86 16.21 65.05
N ASP A 652 22.81 17.28 64.25
CA ASP A 652 21.71 18.23 64.12
C ASP A 652 20.76 17.94 62.95
N LEU A 653 21.03 16.88 62.15
CA LEU A 653 20.25 16.49 60.98
C LEU A 653 18.77 16.29 61.33
N LYS A 654 17.90 17.01 60.62
CA LYS A 654 16.45 16.82 60.62
C LYS A 654 16.05 16.14 59.32
N LEU A 655 15.40 14.98 59.46
CA LEU A 655 14.80 14.24 58.37
C LEU A 655 13.28 14.26 58.51
N THR A 656 12.57 14.69 57.47
CA THR A 656 11.10 14.76 57.43
C THR A 656 10.56 14.14 56.16
N ILE A 657 9.45 13.43 56.23
CA ILE A 657 8.74 12.87 55.06
C ILE A 657 7.39 13.58 54.93
N THR A 658 7.12 14.18 53.78
CA THR A 658 5.88 14.95 53.53
C THR A 658 5.06 14.28 52.44
N SER A 659 3.75 14.15 52.64
CA SER A 659 2.86 13.69 51.57
C SER A 659 2.70 14.75 50.50
N GLN A 660 2.81 14.35 49.23
CA GLN A 660 2.59 15.27 48.10
C GLN A 660 1.09 15.62 47.94
N THR A 661 0.20 14.68 48.29
CA THR A 661 -1.26 14.84 48.23
C THR A 661 -1.85 15.50 49.47
N ASP A 662 -1.12 15.50 50.59
CA ASP A 662 -1.52 16.13 51.85
C ASP A 662 -0.31 16.89 52.45
N PRO A 663 0.05 18.10 51.95
CA PRO A 663 1.27 18.79 52.37
C PRO A 663 1.33 19.18 53.86
N ALA A 664 0.20 19.14 54.57
CA ALA A 664 0.14 19.31 56.02
C ALA A 664 0.56 18.03 56.78
N LEU A 665 0.51 16.87 56.14
CA LEU A 665 0.88 15.56 56.68
C LEU A 665 2.39 15.34 56.58
N VAL A 666 3.12 15.96 57.53
CA VAL A 666 4.58 15.84 57.68
C VAL A 666 4.91 14.86 58.80
N TYR A 667 5.62 13.80 58.46
CA TYR A 667 6.18 12.83 59.40
C TYR A 667 7.61 13.23 59.77
N GLY A 668 7.84 13.65 61.01
CA GLY A 668 9.19 13.83 61.53
C GLY A 668 9.28 14.66 62.83
N PRO A 669 10.50 14.88 63.35
CA PRO A 669 11.77 14.39 62.82
C PRO A 669 11.87 12.86 62.91
N ILE A 670 12.19 12.21 61.80
CA ILE A 670 12.37 10.75 61.74
C ILE A 670 13.65 10.39 62.50
N LYS A 671 13.60 9.36 63.34
CA LYS A 671 14.79 8.84 64.03
C LYS A 671 15.70 8.13 63.02
N LEU A 672 16.97 8.55 62.97
CA LEU A 672 18.04 7.79 62.31
C LEU A 672 18.73 6.85 63.31
N GLU A 673 19.25 5.74 62.81
CA GLU A 673 20.24 4.92 63.51
C GLU A 673 21.67 5.41 63.25
N ALA A 674 22.63 4.90 64.03
CA ALA A 674 24.02 5.40 64.02
C ALA A 674 24.78 5.18 62.69
N ASP A 675 24.29 4.35 61.78
CA ASP A 675 24.82 4.14 60.44
C ASP A 675 24.14 5.01 59.36
N GLY A 676 23.30 5.95 59.79
CA GLY A 676 22.49 6.81 58.94
C GLY A 676 21.25 6.15 58.32
N SER A 677 20.92 4.91 58.69
CA SER A 677 19.67 4.29 58.24
C SER A 677 18.44 4.85 58.94
N TYR A 678 17.32 4.84 58.24
CA TYR A 678 16.01 5.27 58.74
C TYR A 678 14.88 4.45 58.11
N GLN A 679 13.75 4.36 58.82
CA GLN A 679 12.54 3.68 58.34
C GLN A 679 11.31 4.35 58.98
N GLN A 680 10.26 4.57 58.18
CA GLN A 680 8.98 5.12 58.62
C GLN A 680 7.84 4.34 57.96
N ASN A 681 6.90 3.84 58.75
CA ASN A 681 5.71 3.19 58.23
C ASN A 681 4.74 4.24 57.67
N LEU A 682 4.21 4.02 56.47
CA LEU A 682 3.32 4.96 55.76
C LEU A 682 2.21 4.20 55.03
N SER A 683 1.02 4.80 54.97
CA SER A 683 -0.06 4.33 54.11
C SER A 683 0.29 4.54 52.63
N PRO A 684 -0.30 3.79 51.68
CA PRO A 684 0.03 3.91 50.26
C PRO A 684 -0.24 5.33 49.75
N GLY A 685 0.63 5.84 48.87
CA GLY A 685 0.55 7.21 48.38
C GLY A 685 1.90 7.80 47.98
N ARG A 686 1.91 9.08 47.58
CA ARG A 686 3.12 9.77 47.08
C ARG A 686 3.71 10.70 48.14
N TYR A 687 5.01 10.59 48.37
CA TYR A 687 5.73 11.30 49.43
C TYR A 687 7.11 11.76 48.95
N PHE A 688 7.67 12.81 49.54
CA PHE A 688 9.09 13.16 49.39
C PHE A 688 9.77 13.27 50.76
N VAL A 689 11.07 12.99 50.79
CA VAL A 689 11.91 13.03 51.99
C VAL A 689 12.79 14.27 51.91
N LYS A 690 12.88 15.05 52.98
CA LYS A 690 13.79 16.21 53.07
C LYS A 690 14.77 16.04 54.22
N ALA A 691 16.06 16.19 53.92
CA ALA A 691 17.15 16.26 54.89
C ALA A 691 17.66 17.70 55.01
N VAL A 692 17.86 18.17 56.26
CA VAL A 692 18.36 19.52 56.58
C VAL A 692 19.38 19.42 57.72
N ALA A 693 20.58 19.96 57.53
CA ALA A 693 21.66 20.03 58.53
C ALA A 693 22.52 21.28 58.30
N ALA A 694 23.13 21.83 59.35
CA ALA A 694 23.93 23.06 59.24
C ALA A 694 25.23 22.85 58.45
N GLY A 695 25.52 23.77 57.52
CA GLY A 695 26.70 23.71 56.63
C GLY A 695 26.54 22.78 55.42
N TYR A 696 25.32 22.30 55.17
CA TYR A 696 24.94 21.49 54.01
C TYR A 696 23.73 22.12 53.32
N HIS A 697 23.64 21.97 51.99
CA HIS A 697 22.46 22.39 51.26
C HIS A 697 21.24 21.53 51.63
N ASP A 698 20.07 22.17 51.72
CA ASP A 698 18.76 21.52 51.84
C ASP A 698 18.63 20.43 50.78
N SER A 699 18.48 19.17 51.21
CA SER A 699 18.54 17.99 50.34
C SER A 699 17.18 17.27 50.31
N PRO A 700 16.23 17.70 49.46
CA PRO A 700 15.00 16.98 49.19
C PRO A 700 15.24 15.81 48.20
N SER A 701 14.48 14.74 48.36
CA SER A 701 14.32 13.70 47.33
C SER A 701 13.31 14.13 46.27
N LEU A 702 13.28 13.39 45.16
CA LEU A 702 12.11 13.35 44.29
C LEU A 702 10.88 12.80 45.03
N VAL A 703 9.71 12.84 44.38
CA VAL A 703 8.50 12.20 44.89
C VAL A 703 8.57 10.70 44.63
N HIS A 704 8.48 9.93 45.70
CA HIS A 704 8.47 8.47 45.71
C HIS A 704 7.07 7.95 46.06
N GLU A 705 6.65 6.87 45.38
CA GLU A 705 5.41 6.18 45.69
C GLU A 705 5.64 5.08 46.74
N VAL A 706 4.76 5.03 47.74
CA VAL A 706 4.68 3.94 48.73
C VAL A 706 3.60 2.98 48.26
N LEU A 707 4.00 1.73 48.03
CA LEU A 707 3.11 0.65 47.62
C LEU A 707 2.62 -0.16 48.82
N THR A 708 1.43 -0.74 48.70
CA THR A 708 0.85 -1.63 49.72
C THR A 708 1.76 -2.83 49.98
N GLY A 709 2.12 -3.06 51.25
CA GLY A 709 2.94 -4.20 51.68
C GLY A 709 4.45 -4.11 51.35
N ALA A 710 4.98 -2.96 50.93
CA ALA A 710 6.41 -2.79 50.62
C ALA A 710 7.03 -1.50 51.19
N TYR A 711 8.34 -1.51 51.42
CA TYR A 711 9.12 -0.30 51.70
C TYR A 711 9.82 0.20 50.45
N THR A 712 9.54 1.44 50.06
CA THR A 712 10.26 2.15 49.00
C THR A 712 11.59 2.65 49.54
N GLU A 713 12.68 2.42 48.82
CA GLU A 713 14.03 2.79 49.27
C GLU A 713 14.44 4.18 48.74
N VAL A 714 14.76 5.09 49.66
CA VAL A 714 15.09 6.49 49.37
C VAL A 714 16.39 6.86 50.10
N ASN A 715 17.50 6.85 49.36
CA ASN A 715 18.82 7.21 49.88
C ASN A 715 19.11 8.70 49.61
N ILE A 716 19.60 9.43 50.62
CA ILE A 716 19.85 10.89 50.55
C ILE A 716 21.35 11.16 50.70
N VAL A 717 21.88 12.13 49.96
CA VAL A 717 23.27 12.60 50.06
C VAL A 717 23.28 14.09 50.39
N LEU A 718 23.90 14.46 51.52
CA LEU A 718 24.12 15.85 51.92
C LEU A 718 25.36 16.42 51.21
N LEU A 719 25.20 17.57 50.55
CA LEU A 719 26.27 18.31 49.86
C LEU A 719 26.71 19.53 50.70
N PRO A 720 28.01 19.72 50.98
CA PRO A 720 28.50 20.85 51.76
C PRO A 720 28.51 22.15 50.93
N GLU A 721 28.20 23.29 51.55
CA GLU A 721 27.97 24.58 50.87
C GLU A 721 29.21 25.24 50.23
N SER A 722 30.37 24.58 50.23
CA SER A 722 31.67 25.15 49.82
C SER A 722 32.41 24.31 48.76
N GLY A 723 31.67 23.77 47.78
CA GLY A 723 32.21 23.01 46.64
C GLY A 723 32.52 23.88 45.41
N PRO A 724 33.23 23.32 44.40
CA PRO A 724 33.42 23.97 43.09
C PRO A 724 32.11 23.99 42.29
N THR A 725 31.89 25.05 41.51
CA THR A 725 30.59 25.43 40.92
C THR A 725 30.53 25.21 39.40
N GLY A 726 31.05 24.10 38.90
CA GLY A 726 31.06 23.82 37.46
C GLY A 726 31.23 22.33 37.17
N PHE A 727 30.54 21.85 36.13
CA PHE A 727 30.46 20.44 35.77
C PHE A 727 30.82 20.20 34.30
N ASP A 728 31.65 19.19 34.05
CA ASP A 728 32.01 18.75 32.70
C ASP A 728 31.27 17.46 32.35
N LEU A 729 30.77 17.35 31.12
CA LEU A 729 30.03 16.19 30.61
C LEU A 729 30.61 15.72 29.27
N LYS A 730 31.04 14.47 29.23
CA LYS A 730 31.38 13.75 27.99
C LYS A 730 30.17 12.94 27.53
N VAL A 731 29.81 13.06 26.25
CA VAL A 731 28.78 12.26 25.61
C VAL A 731 29.42 11.44 24.50
N THR A 732 29.32 10.11 24.58
CA THR A 732 29.75 9.18 23.52
C THR A 732 28.53 8.70 22.76
N VAL A 733 28.54 8.82 21.42
CA VAL A 733 27.40 8.46 20.56
C VAL A 733 27.76 7.27 19.68
N LYS A 734 26.88 6.27 19.69
CA LYS A 734 26.93 5.06 18.88
C LYS A 734 25.70 4.94 17.99
N GLY A 735 25.81 4.17 16.92
CA GLY A 735 24.74 3.76 16.03
C GLY A 735 24.62 2.24 16.04
N LYS A 736 23.42 1.74 16.32
CA LYS A 736 23.18 0.31 16.46
C LYS A 736 23.41 -0.42 15.13
N ALA A 737 24.32 -1.37 15.13
CA ALA A 737 24.63 -2.21 13.98
C ALA A 737 24.91 -3.66 14.41
N ASP A 738 24.84 -4.58 13.44
CA ASP A 738 25.04 -6.02 13.64
C ASP A 738 26.29 -6.43 12.82
N PRO A 739 27.39 -6.90 13.45
CA PRO A 739 27.48 -7.41 14.83
C PRO A 739 27.95 -6.43 15.93
N GLU A 740 28.48 -5.25 15.60
CA GLU A 740 29.00 -4.28 16.58
C GLU A 740 28.55 -2.84 16.29
N ASP A 741 28.24 -2.08 17.36
CA ASP A 741 27.79 -0.68 17.31
C ASP A 741 28.87 0.27 16.75
N LEU A 742 28.51 1.13 15.80
CA LEU A 742 29.40 2.08 15.13
C LEU A 742 29.48 3.42 15.88
N LEU A 743 30.67 3.97 16.10
CA LEU A 743 30.83 5.33 16.63
C LEU A 743 30.39 6.37 15.58
N LEU A 744 29.53 7.33 15.96
CA LEU A 744 28.91 8.26 15.01
C LEU A 744 29.56 9.65 15.05
N GLU A 745 30.25 10.03 13.97
CA GLU A 745 30.72 11.41 13.74
C GLU A 745 29.57 12.33 13.30
N GLY A 746 29.61 13.60 13.71
CA GLY A 746 28.65 14.63 13.27
C GLY A 746 27.21 14.36 13.72
N ALA A 747 27.02 13.69 14.85
CA ALA A 747 25.73 13.64 15.55
C ALA A 747 25.59 14.92 16.39
N LYS A 748 24.47 15.64 16.25
CA LYS A 748 24.16 16.83 17.05
C LYS A 748 23.76 16.38 18.46
N VAL A 749 24.62 16.64 19.42
CA VAL A 749 24.34 16.46 20.85
C VAL A 749 23.89 17.80 21.44
N THR A 750 22.75 17.82 22.13
CA THR A 750 22.17 19.00 22.79
C THR A 750 22.00 18.69 24.28
N VAL A 751 22.52 19.55 25.16
CA VAL A 751 22.52 19.33 26.61
C VAL A 751 21.72 20.44 27.29
N ARG A 752 20.53 20.11 27.80
CA ARG A 752 19.56 21.06 28.37
C ARG A 752 19.38 20.84 29.87
N HIS A 753 19.55 21.88 30.68
CA HIS A 753 19.18 21.81 32.11
C HIS A 753 17.65 21.83 32.29
N GLU A 754 17.10 21.18 33.33
CA GLU A 754 15.67 21.17 33.64
C GLU A 754 14.97 22.56 33.70
N LYS A 755 15.73 23.63 34.01
CA LYS A 755 15.21 25.01 34.08
C LYS A 755 15.40 25.83 32.79
N GLN A 756 16.01 25.24 31.75
CA GLN A 756 16.47 25.92 30.53
C GLN A 756 15.58 25.60 29.33
N SER A 757 15.36 26.56 28.43
CA SER A 757 14.65 26.26 27.17
C SER A 757 15.51 25.41 26.23
N LEU A 758 14.88 24.65 25.34
CA LEU A 758 15.62 23.87 24.34
C LEU A 758 16.38 24.77 23.33
N ALA A 759 15.88 25.98 23.06
CA ALA A 759 16.50 26.91 22.13
C ALA A 759 17.78 27.56 22.70
N ASP A 760 17.85 27.70 24.03
CA ASP A 760 19.02 28.23 24.75
C ASP A 760 20.04 27.13 25.10
N ALA A 761 19.74 25.86 24.80
CA ALA A 761 20.55 24.72 25.23
C ALA A 761 21.86 24.60 24.41
N PRO A 762 23.03 24.48 25.06
CA PRO A 762 24.28 24.26 24.35
C PRO A 762 24.23 22.95 23.56
N ASN A 763 24.62 23.02 22.29
CA ASN A 763 24.74 21.88 21.41
C ASN A 763 26.09 21.86 20.68
N LYS A 764 26.56 20.66 20.34
CA LYS A 764 27.83 20.40 19.64
C LYS A 764 27.70 19.15 18.77
N PRO A 765 28.36 19.08 17.60
CA PRO A 765 28.54 17.81 16.89
C PRO A 765 29.52 16.90 17.63
N THR A 766 29.38 15.59 17.46
CA THR A 766 30.42 14.61 17.80
C THR A 766 31.58 14.67 16.80
N LEU A 767 32.79 14.38 17.31
CA LEU A 767 34.03 14.26 16.54
C LEU A 767 34.18 12.85 15.92
N PRO A 768 35.23 12.56 15.11
CA PRO A 768 35.47 11.23 14.53
C PRO A 768 35.63 10.07 15.53
N ASP A 769 35.82 10.35 16.82
CA ASP A 769 35.83 9.37 17.90
C ASP A 769 34.43 9.07 18.49
N GLY A 770 33.38 9.66 17.91
CA GLY A 770 32.00 9.58 18.39
C GLY A 770 31.71 10.43 19.63
N VAL A 771 32.64 11.30 20.05
CA VAL A 771 32.53 12.03 21.32
C VAL A 771 32.18 13.51 21.13
N ALA A 772 31.25 14.00 21.96
CA ALA A 772 31.03 15.43 22.23
C ALA A 772 31.40 15.75 23.68
N LYS A 773 31.93 16.95 23.95
CA LYS A 773 32.34 17.40 25.29
C LYS A 773 31.75 18.75 25.64
N PHE A 774 31.10 18.83 26.80
CA PHE A 774 30.54 20.04 27.38
C PHE A 774 31.32 20.35 28.65
N GLU A 775 31.68 21.61 28.85
CA GLU A 775 32.61 22.04 29.89
C GLU A 775 32.01 23.24 30.62
N ASN A 776 32.25 23.34 31.93
CA ASN A 776 31.74 24.43 32.77
C ASN A 776 30.20 24.61 32.75
N LEU A 777 29.42 23.52 32.74
CA LEU A 777 27.97 23.58 33.00
C LEU A 777 27.75 24.19 34.41
N GLN A 778 26.95 25.26 34.49
CA GLN A 778 26.94 26.18 35.65
C GLN A 778 25.95 25.81 36.77
N GLU A 779 24.92 25.01 36.50
CA GLU A 779 23.84 24.74 37.45
C GLU A 779 23.82 23.26 37.88
N PRO A 780 23.73 22.93 39.19
CA PRO A 780 23.54 21.57 39.64
C PRO A 780 22.06 21.17 39.49
N GLY A 781 21.82 20.04 38.83
CA GLY A 781 20.48 19.49 38.62
C GLY A 781 20.48 18.40 37.54
N THR A 782 19.28 18.07 37.06
CA THR A 782 19.06 17.09 36.00
C THR A 782 19.24 17.73 34.62
N TYR A 783 20.06 17.11 33.79
CA TYR A 783 20.28 17.49 32.39
C TYR A 783 19.67 16.46 31.44
N THR A 784 18.87 16.94 30.48
CA THR A 784 18.45 16.17 29.30
C THR A 784 19.57 16.19 28.26
N VAL A 785 20.07 15.01 27.85
CA VAL A 785 21.01 14.87 26.74
C VAL A 785 20.24 14.33 25.54
N LEU A 786 19.93 15.19 24.56
CA LEU A 786 19.30 14.82 23.29
C LEU A 786 20.37 14.62 22.23
N VAL A 787 20.25 13.56 21.43
CA VAL A 787 21.17 13.25 20.33
C VAL A 787 20.40 13.01 19.03
N GLN A 788 20.77 13.74 17.99
CA GLN A 788 20.17 13.71 16.65
C GLN A 788 21.24 13.39 15.60
N LYS A 789 20.97 12.42 14.73
CA LYS A 789 21.80 12.11 13.55
C LYS A 789 20.89 11.72 12.39
N GLU A 790 21.16 12.27 11.21
CA GLU A 790 20.46 11.91 9.97
C GLU A 790 20.61 10.40 9.69
N GLY A 791 19.52 9.76 9.26
CA GLY A 791 19.44 8.29 9.11
C GLY A 791 19.15 7.52 10.40
N TYR A 792 19.14 8.16 11.57
CA TYR A 792 18.89 7.54 12.87
C TYR A 792 17.69 8.14 13.60
N ARG A 793 17.00 7.32 14.39
CA ARG A 793 15.99 7.75 15.36
C ARG A 793 16.69 8.58 16.43
N SER A 794 16.12 9.74 16.76
CA SER A 794 16.62 10.56 17.85
C SER A 794 16.57 9.79 19.17
N GLY A 795 17.63 9.92 19.96
CA GLY A 795 17.80 9.21 21.22
C GLY A 795 18.48 10.09 22.24
N GLY A 796 18.72 9.55 23.43
CA GLY A 796 19.27 10.31 24.54
C GLY A 796 18.80 9.77 25.89
N ASP A 797 19.16 10.47 26.96
CA ASP A 797 18.83 10.10 28.33
C ASP A 797 18.91 11.34 29.26
N THR A 798 18.50 11.19 30.52
CA THR A 798 18.64 12.20 31.57
C THR A 798 19.75 11.84 32.55
N ILE A 799 20.60 12.82 32.89
CA ILE A 799 21.70 12.65 33.85
C ILE A 799 21.69 13.75 34.92
N ASP A 800 21.72 13.35 36.18
CA ASP A 800 21.99 14.26 37.30
C ASP A 800 23.50 14.52 37.39
N LEU A 801 23.91 15.78 37.62
CA LEU A 801 25.32 16.16 37.76
C LEU A 801 25.67 16.58 39.21
N PRO A 802 25.81 15.64 40.16
CA PRO A 802 26.15 15.92 41.56
C PRO A 802 27.66 16.14 41.80
N GLY A 803 28.48 16.33 40.75
CA GLY A 803 29.94 16.32 40.85
C GLY A 803 30.65 16.69 39.53
N PRO A 804 31.95 17.03 39.58
CA PRO A 804 32.62 17.89 38.58
C PRO A 804 32.82 17.28 37.19
N THR A 805 32.73 15.96 37.02
CA THR A 805 32.96 15.32 35.70
C THR A 805 32.12 14.06 35.55
N HIS A 806 31.37 13.96 34.45
CA HIS A 806 30.51 12.82 34.13
C HIS A 806 30.71 12.36 32.68
N GLU A 807 30.36 11.09 32.42
CA GLU A 807 30.33 10.50 31.08
C GLU A 807 29.01 9.74 30.89
N ILE A 808 28.42 9.86 29.69
CA ILE A 808 27.20 9.16 29.28
C ILE A 808 27.37 8.60 27.86
N GLU A 809 26.77 7.44 27.60
CA GLU A 809 26.79 6.78 26.29
C GLU A 809 25.36 6.69 25.73
N VAL A 810 25.19 7.04 24.45
CA VAL A 810 23.90 7.05 23.76
C VAL A 810 24.01 6.25 22.46
N THR A 811 23.38 5.07 22.41
CA THR A 811 23.23 4.29 21.17
C THR A 811 21.93 4.69 20.46
N LEU A 812 22.05 5.27 19.27
CA LEU A 812 20.95 5.56 18.36
C LEU A 812 20.56 4.31 17.56
N VAL A 813 19.29 4.17 17.20
CA VAL A 813 18.81 3.11 16.31
C VAL A 813 18.57 3.68 14.91
N PRO A 814 19.03 3.03 13.82
CA PRO A 814 18.70 3.43 12.45
C PRO A 814 17.19 3.64 12.22
N LEU A 815 16.83 4.58 11.32
CA LEU A 815 15.43 4.80 10.93
C LEU A 815 14.88 3.61 10.14
N VAL A 816 15.66 3.17 9.15
CA VAL A 816 15.50 1.93 8.39
C VAL A 816 16.28 0.83 9.12
N GLU A 817 15.61 -0.24 9.56
CA GLU A 817 16.33 -1.41 10.08
C GLU A 817 17.20 -1.99 8.95
N PRO A 818 18.47 -2.38 9.20
CA PRO A 818 19.29 -2.99 8.16
C PRO A 818 18.59 -4.26 7.64
N PRO A 819 18.45 -4.43 6.30
CA PRO A 819 17.69 -5.54 5.74
C PRO A 819 18.18 -6.88 6.29
N LYS A 820 17.23 -7.73 6.69
CA LYS A 820 17.52 -8.92 7.49
C LYS A 820 18.34 -9.92 6.69
N LEU A 821 19.18 -10.67 7.39
CA LEU A 821 19.84 -11.84 6.80
C LEU A 821 18.79 -12.94 6.54
N VAL A 822 18.47 -13.13 5.27
CA VAL A 822 17.65 -14.21 4.74
C VAL A 822 18.58 -15.34 4.30
N LYS A 823 18.22 -16.56 4.69
CA LYS A 823 18.92 -17.77 4.21
C LYS A 823 18.43 -18.12 2.81
N VAL A 824 19.22 -17.74 1.81
CA VAL A 824 19.01 -18.10 0.41
C VAL A 824 19.41 -19.55 0.18
N THR A 825 18.64 -20.25 -0.65
CA THR A 825 18.96 -21.59 -1.18
C THR A 825 18.70 -21.61 -2.69
N GLY A 826 19.28 -22.56 -3.39
CA GLY A 826 19.07 -22.69 -4.83
C GLY A 826 19.92 -23.78 -5.48
N TRP A 827 19.84 -23.86 -6.80
CA TRP A 827 20.62 -24.77 -7.63
C TRP A 827 21.16 -24.06 -8.87
N LEU A 828 22.42 -24.35 -9.24
CA LEU A 828 22.96 -24.08 -10.57
C LEU A 828 22.81 -25.34 -11.43
N VAL A 829 22.07 -25.26 -12.53
CA VAL A 829 21.69 -26.40 -13.37
C VAL A 829 21.84 -26.14 -14.88
N TYR A 830 22.03 -27.22 -15.64
CA TYR A 830 21.94 -27.23 -17.10
C TYR A 830 20.94 -28.29 -17.58
N LYS A 831 20.34 -28.10 -18.77
CA LYS A 831 19.41 -29.07 -19.36
C LYS A 831 20.15 -30.37 -19.70
N ASN A 832 19.64 -31.50 -19.22
CA ASN A 832 20.19 -32.83 -19.45
C ASN A 832 19.08 -33.88 -19.53
N GLU A 833 18.78 -34.31 -20.76
CA GLU A 833 17.73 -35.27 -21.10
C GLU A 833 17.97 -36.68 -20.52
N LYS A 834 19.18 -36.97 -20.02
CA LYS A 834 19.51 -38.22 -19.31
C LYS A 834 19.22 -38.15 -17.81
N SER A 835 18.82 -37.00 -17.29
CA SER A 835 18.39 -36.83 -15.90
C SER A 835 16.90 -37.11 -15.74
N ARG A 836 16.52 -37.72 -14.62
CA ARG A 836 15.11 -37.98 -14.27
C ARG A 836 14.29 -36.71 -14.07
N THR A 837 14.93 -35.55 -13.93
CA THR A 837 14.29 -34.23 -13.80
C THR A 837 14.47 -33.34 -15.05
N GLY A 838 15.05 -33.86 -16.13
CA GLY A 838 15.43 -33.07 -17.32
C GLY A 838 16.60 -32.09 -17.10
N TYR A 839 17.12 -31.97 -15.87
CA TYR A 839 18.19 -31.06 -15.48
C TYR A 839 19.30 -31.77 -14.69
N SER A 840 20.53 -31.29 -14.78
CA SER A 840 21.65 -31.74 -13.94
C SER A 840 22.36 -30.55 -13.30
N GLY A 841 22.74 -30.69 -12.03
CA GLY A 841 23.45 -29.65 -11.30
C GLY A 841 24.93 -29.57 -11.68
N LEU A 842 25.49 -28.36 -11.69
CA LEU A 842 26.92 -28.13 -11.88
C LEU A 842 27.65 -28.10 -10.53
N PRO A 843 28.58 -29.03 -10.26
CA PRO A 843 29.29 -29.09 -8.98
C PRO A 843 30.48 -28.12 -8.93
N ASP A 844 30.85 -27.70 -7.72
CA ASP A 844 32.08 -26.97 -7.39
C ASP A 844 32.27 -25.63 -8.13
N VAL A 845 31.19 -25.04 -8.67
CA VAL A 845 31.18 -23.73 -9.32
C VAL A 845 31.09 -22.63 -8.27
N LYS A 846 31.97 -21.64 -8.34
CA LYS A 846 31.89 -20.43 -7.51
C LYS A 846 30.78 -19.51 -8.02
N LEU A 847 29.90 -19.08 -7.13
CA LEU A 847 28.85 -18.09 -7.37
C LEU A 847 29.17 -16.79 -6.63
N THR A 848 28.94 -15.65 -7.28
CA THR A 848 29.13 -14.31 -6.73
C THR A 848 27.88 -13.47 -6.99
N PHE A 849 27.18 -13.07 -5.92
CA PHE A 849 25.96 -12.27 -5.95
C PHE A 849 26.31 -10.81 -5.65
N THR A 850 26.21 -9.96 -6.68
CA THR A 850 26.51 -8.53 -6.60
C THR A 850 25.19 -7.75 -6.47
N PRO A 851 25.00 -6.89 -5.44
CA PRO A 851 23.78 -6.08 -5.33
C PRO A 851 23.65 -5.10 -6.51
N ALA A 852 22.41 -4.85 -6.95
CA ALA A 852 22.13 -4.12 -8.19
C ALA A 852 22.72 -2.70 -8.22
N LEU A 853 22.58 -1.95 -7.11
CA LEU A 853 23.34 -0.77 -6.68
C LEU A 853 22.92 -0.48 -5.22
N PRO A 854 23.69 0.27 -4.40
CA PRO A 854 23.32 0.55 -3.01
C PRO A 854 22.32 1.71 -2.91
N ALA A 855 21.40 1.61 -1.96
CA ALA A 855 20.77 2.80 -1.38
C ALA A 855 21.85 3.71 -0.76
N ALA A 856 21.68 5.03 -0.87
CA ALA A 856 22.73 5.98 -0.52
C ALA A 856 23.30 5.75 0.90
N ASN A 857 24.63 5.72 1.00
CA ASN A 857 25.42 5.50 2.22
C ASN A 857 25.35 4.11 2.88
N VAL A 858 24.80 3.08 2.22
CA VAL A 858 24.93 1.68 2.67
C VAL A 858 26.18 1.04 2.04
N PRO A 859 27.07 0.36 2.82
CA PRO A 859 28.23 -0.33 2.25
C PRO A 859 27.81 -1.51 1.36
N VAL A 860 28.45 -1.60 0.18
CA VAL A 860 28.16 -2.62 -0.84
C VAL A 860 28.72 -3.98 -0.41
N GLU A 861 27.84 -4.85 0.09
CA GLU A 861 28.18 -6.22 0.50
C GLU A 861 27.92 -7.20 -0.64
N THR A 862 29.00 -7.75 -1.23
CA THR A 862 28.96 -8.78 -2.28
C THR A 862 29.07 -10.18 -1.65
N TYR A 863 28.13 -11.07 -1.95
CA TYR A 863 28.07 -12.40 -1.33
C TYR A 863 28.66 -13.47 -2.25
N VAL A 864 29.40 -14.42 -1.67
CA VAL A 864 30.11 -15.48 -2.42
C VAL A 864 29.80 -16.84 -1.82
N THR A 865 29.51 -17.83 -2.67
CA THR A 865 29.30 -19.24 -2.28
C THR A 865 29.85 -20.19 -3.35
N ALA A 866 29.75 -21.50 -3.13
CA ALA A 866 30.08 -22.52 -4.12
C ALA A 866 28.99 -23.59 -4.18
N THR A 867 28.78 -24.17 -5.37
CA THR A 867 27.77 -25.21 -5.58
C THR A 867 28.27 -26.57 -5.08
N LYS A 868 27.37 -27.34 -4.46
CA LYS A 868 27.64 -28.71 -3.99
C LYS A 868 27.63 -29.70 -5.17
N SER A 869 27.99 -30.95 -4.90
CA SER A 869 28.06 -32.05 -5.88
C SER A 869 26.78 -32.33 -6.70
N ASN A 870 25.63 -31.73 -6.33
CA ASN A 870 24.35 -31.79 -7.01
C ASN A 870 23.88 -30.42 -7.56
N GLY A 871 24.77 -29.44 -7.69
CA GLY A 871 24.47 -28.06 -8.09
C GLY A 871 23.86 -27.17 -7.00
N ALA A 872 23.50 -27.72 -5.83
CA ALA A 872 22.82 -26.97 -4.78
C ALA A 872 23.75 -25.98 -4.07
N PHE A 873 23.29 -24.76 -3.82
CA PHE A 873 23.96 -23.76 -3.00
C PHE A 873 23.07 -23.27 -1.85
N SER A 874 23.69 -22.67 -0.84
CA SER A 874 23.01 -21.90 0.19
C SER A 874 23.99 -20.94 0.84
N LEU A 875 23.48 -19.79 1.28
CA LEU A 875 24.19 -18.72 1.95
C LEU A 875 23.18 -17.82 2.67
N GLU A 876 23.66 -16.92 3.52
CA GLU A 876 22.84 -15.87 4.13
C GLU A 876 23.17 -14.55 3.44
N MET A 877 22.12 -13.83 3.01
CA MET A 877 22.17 -12.57 2.27
C MET A 877 21.17 -11.61 2.85
N ARG A 878 21.42 -10.30 2.77
CA ARG A 878 20.41 -9.31 3.15
C ARG A 878 19.25 -9.29 2.14
N GLU A 879 18.08 -8.87 2.59
CA GLU A 879 16.96 -8.54 1.68
C GLU A 879 17.38 -7.45 0.67
N GLY A 880 17.10 -7.64 -0.62
CA GLY A 880 17.54 -6.75 -1.71
C GLY A 880 17.63 -7.42 -3.08
N SER A 881 17.97 -6.66 -4.13
CA SER A 881 18.10 -7.16 -5.51
C SER A 881 19.56 -7.44 -5.88
N TYR A 882 19.85 -8.65 -6.37
CA TYR A 882 21.21 -9.12 -6.66
C TYR A 882 21.33 -9.72 -8.06
N SER A 883 22.41 -9.40 -8.77
CA SER A 883 22.84 -10.07 -9.99
C SER A 883 23.81 -11.23 -9.65
N PRO A 884 23.48 -12.49 -9.98
CA PRO A 884 24.34 -13.65 -9.77
C PRO A 884 25.28 -13.85 -10.97
N SER A 885 26.56 -14.02 -10.68
CA SER A 885 27.58 -14.43 -11.64
C SER A 885 28.21 -15.76 -11.23
N ALA A 886 28.63 -16.56 -12.22
CA ALA A 886 29.17 -17.90 -12.01
C ALA A 886 30.50 -18.08 -12.73
N ASP A 887 31.46 -18.71 -12.05
CA ASP A 887 32.80 -19.02 -12.57
C ASP A 887 32.74 -20.29 -13.44
N LEU A 888 32.26 -20.12 -14.68
CA LEU A 888 31.89 -21.20 -15.60
C LEU A 888 33.01 -21.56 -16.59
N ASP A 889 33.03 -22.83 -16.98
CA ASP A 889 33.84 -23.35 -18.08
C ASP A 889 33.23 -22.94 -19.43
N LEU A 890 33.65 -21.77 -19.94
CA LEU A 890 33.11 -21.15 -21.15
C LEU A 890 33.43 -21.91 -22.47
N GLU A 891 34.27 -22.94 -22.42
CA GLU A 891 34.43 -23.90 -23.53
C GLU A 891 33.24 -24.86 -23.64
N LYS A 892 32.48 -25.05 -22.54
CA LYS A 892 31.40 -26.05 -22.41
C LYS A 892 30.01 -25.44 -22.19
N PHE A 893 29.94 -24.26 -21.57
CA PHE A 893 28.68 -23.58 -21.26
C PHE A 893 28.71 -22.13 -21.77
N GLU A 894 27.54 -21.56 -22.02
CA GLU A 894 27.39 -20.11 -22.12
C GLU A 894 27.38 -19.47 -20.72
N PRO A 895 27.73 -18.16 -20.59
CA PRO A 895 27.61 -17.45 -19.32
C PRO A 895 26.16 -17.42 -18.81
N LEU A 896 25.98 -17.17 -17.51
CA LEU A 896 24.66 -16.83 -16.98
C LEU A 896 24.14 -15.55 -17.67
N PRO A 897 22.83 -15.48 -18.00
CA PRO A 897 22.22 -14.24 -18.47
C PRO A 897 22.21 -13.20 -17.35
N GLU A 898 22.33 -11.92 -17.73
CA GLU A 898 22.18 -10.82 -16.76
C GLU A 898 20.73 -10.75 -16.29
N GLN A 899 20.50 -11.08 -15.02
CA GLN A 899 19.17 -11.15 -14.41
C GLN A 899 19.28 -10.79 -12.92
N PHE A 900 18.34 -9.99 -12.42
CA PHE A 900 18.28 -9.62 -11.01
C PHE A 900 17.34 -10.57 -10.24
N TYR A 901 17.79 -11.00 -9.06
CA TYR A 901 17.04 -11.85 -8.15
C TYR A 901 16.81 -11.08 -6.85
N ARG A 902 15.55 -10.94 -6.47
CA ARG A 902 15.13 -10.27 -5.22
C ARG A 902 15.15 -11.27 -4.08
N VAL A 903 15.97 -11.01 -3.06
CA VAL A 903 16.03 -11.76 -1.80
C VAL A 903 15.00 -11.18 -0.84
N TYR A 904 14.14 -12.04 -0.30
CA TYR A 904 13.11 -11.71 0.69
C TYR A 904 12.84 -12.94 1.60
N PRO A 905 12.27 -12.77 2.81
CA PRO A 905 12.03 -13.88 3.72
C PRO A 905 11.11 -14.95 3.13
N GLU A 906 11.42 -16.22 3.37
CA GLU A 906 10.65 -17.39 2.89
C GLU A 906 10.58 -17.51 1.35
N MET A 907 11.46 -16.84 0.60
CA MET A 907 11.55 -16.96 -0.87
C MET A 907 11.78 -18.39 -1.36
N ASP A 908 11.23 -18.71 -2.53
CA ASP A 908 11.51 -19.95 -3.25
C ASP A 908 13.00 -20.11 -3.60
N PRO A 909 13.51 -21.35 -3.70
CA PRO A 909 14.89 -21.60 -4.08
C PRO A 909 15.24 -21.07 -5.48
N ILE A 910 16.37 -20.39 -5.59
CA ILE A 910 16.83 -19.79 -6.85
C ILE A 910 17.32 -20.89 -7.82
N PHE A 911 16.74 -20.97 -9.02
CA PHE A 911 17.18 -21.89 -10.09
C PHE A 911 17.99 -21.16 -11.16
N LEU A 912 19.31 -21.06 -10.94
CA LEU A 912 20.24 -20.53 -11.93
C LEU A 912 20.40 -21.54 -13.07
N LYS A 913 19.92 -21.22 -14.26
CA LYS A 913 19.98 -22.07 -15.46
C LYS A 913 21.10 -21.60 -16.38
N VAL A 914 21.95 -22.52 -16.83
CA VAL A 914 22.99 -22.28 -17.86
C VAL A 914 22.81 -23.22 -19.04
N GLU A 915 23.15 -22.75 -20.23
CA GLU A 915 23.04 -23.53 -21.47
C GLU A 915 24.37 -24.20 -21.83
N PRO A 916 24.37 -25.50 -22.21
CA PRO A 916 25.56 -26.14 -22.77
C PRO A 916 25.80 -25.63 -24.20
N LYS A 917 27.05 -25.21 -24.48
CA LYS A 917 27.47 -24.65 -25.77
C LYS A 917 27.28 -25.68 -26.88
N GLN A 918 26.34 -25.42 -27.80
CA GLN A 918 25.96 -26.39 -28.83
C GLN A 918 27.05 -26.53 -29.92
N PRO A 919 27.31 -27.75 -30.44
CA PRO A 919 28.25 -27.94 -31.52
C PRO A 919 27.74 -27.36 -32.85
N SER A 920 28.50 -26.45 -33.46
CA SER A 920 28.12 -25.76 -34.69
C SER A 920 27.99 -26.69 -35.91
N LEU A 921 27.00 -26.44 -36.77
CA LEU A 921 26.86 -27.11 -38.07
C LEU A 921 27.85 -26.53 -39.08
N VAL A 922 28.78 -27.34 -39.58
CA VAL A 922 29.83 -26.95 -40.53
C VAL A 922 29.42 -27.33 -41.96
N THR A 923 29.52 -26.38 -42.89
CA THR A 923 29.34 -26.65 -44.33
C THR A 923 30.68 -27.00 -44.96
N VAL A 924 30.92 -28.29 -45.21
CA VAL A 924 32.16 -28.81 -45.82
C VAL A 924 32.01 -28.85 -47.34
N GLN A 925 32.86 -28.10 -48.04
CA GLN A 925 32.94 -28.08 -49.50
C GLN A 925 34.22 -28.77 -49.95
N GLY A 926 34.13 -29.76 -50.84
CA GLY A 926 35.30 -30.55 -51.26
C GLY A 926 35.32 -30.89 -52.75
N TYR A 927 36.34 -31.63 -53.16
CA TYR A 927 36.54 -32.09 -54.54
C TYR A 927 36.89 -33.58 -54.59
N VAL A 928 36.27 -34.33 -55.51
CA VAL A 928 36.72 -35.68 -55.91
C VAL A 928 37.43 -35.59 -57.25
N LEU A 929 38.66 -36.10 -57.31
CA LEU A 929 39.60 -35.86 -58.40
C LEU A 929 40.27 -37.16 -58.86
N THR A 930 40.81 -37.16 -60.08
CA THR A 930 41.66 -38.21 -60.65
C THR A 930 42.90 -37.58 -61.26
N ARG A 931 44.00 -38.33 -61.35
CA ARG A 931 45.13 -37.96 -62.23
C ARG A 931 44.70 -38.03 -63.69
N SER A 932 45.18 -37.09 -64.50
CA SER A 932 44.98 -37.10 -65.95
C SER A 932 45.77 -38.24 -66.59
N GLN A 933 45.21 -38.85 -67.64
CA GLN A 933 45.92 -39.80 -68.48
C GLN A 933 46.86 -39.13 -69.50
N VAL A 934 46.78 -37.79 -69.66
CA VAL A 934 47.61 -37.00 -70.59
C VAL A 934 48.79 -36.33 -69.89
N ASP A 935 48.64 -35.95 -68.62
CA ASP A 935 49.71 -35.40 -67.77
C ASP A 935 49.50 -35.86 -66.32
N SER A 936 50.25 -36.87 -65.88
CA SER A 936 50.08 -37.51 -64.56
C SER A 936 50.37 -36.61 -63.36
N ARG A 937 50.91 -35.40 -63.60
CA ARG A 937 51.10 -34.34 -62.60
C ARG A 937 49.87 -33.44 -62.43
N LYS A 938 48.88 -33.51 -63.32
CA LYS A 938 47.63 -32.74 -63.25
C LYS A 938 46.47 -33.60 -62.74
N LEU A 939 45.65 -32.99 -61.89
CA LEU A 939 44.37 -33.54 -61.44
C LEU A 939 43.24 -33.00 -62.32
N VAL A 940 42.20 -33.83 -62.48
CA VAL A 940 40.98 -33.57 -63.24
C VAL A 940 39.79 -33.96 -62.37
N ALA A 941 38.65 -33.30 -62.55
CA ALA A 941 37.39 -33.62 -61.89
C ALA A 941 36.97 -35.09 -62.08
N VAL A 942 36.25 -35.63 -61.10
CA VAL A 942 35.43 -36.84 -61.24
C VAL A 942 33.99 -36.45 -60.94
N GLU A 943 33.16 -36.44 -61.98
CA GLU A 943 31.72 -36.19 -61.92
C GLU A 943 30.96 -37.47 -61.53
N GLY A 944 29.85 -37.34 -60.80
CA GLY A 944 28.98 -38.46 -60.44
C GLY A 944 29.50 -39.38 -59.34
N ALA A 945 30.52 -38.99 -58.58
CA ALA A 945 30.96 -39.72 -57.39
C ALA A 945 30.06 -39.37 -56.19
N ARG A 946 29.46 -40.39 -55.55
CA ARG A 946 28.66 -40.19 -54.34
C ARG A 946 29.57 -40.17 -53.12
N VAL A 947 29.45 -39.15 -52.28
CA VAL A 947 30.25 -38.94 -51.07
C VAL A 947 29.32 -39.06 -49.86
N GLU A 948 29.54 -40.04 -49.00
CA GLU A 948 28.73 -40.31 -47.81
C GLU A 948 29.55 -40.13 -46.53
N TRP A 949 29.06 -39.30 -45.60
CA TRP A 949 29.74 -38.94 -44.36
C TRP A 949 29.10 -39.64 -43.18
N PHE A 950 29.89 -40.37 -42.39
CA PHE A 950 29.45 -41.12 -41.22
C PHE A 950 30.10 -40.57 -39.95
N ALA A 951 29.26 -40.19 -38.98
CA ALA A 951 29.71 -39.67 -37.70
C ALA A 951 30.48 -40.75 -36.89
N PRO A 952 31.62 -40.39 -36.26
CA PRO A 952 32.43 -41.34 -35.51
C PRO A 952 31.64 -41.98 -34.36
N LYS A 953 31.81 -43.30 -34.19
CA LYS A 953 31.13 -44.13 -33.17
C LYS A 953 29.59 -44.23 -33.28
N SER A 954 28.97 -43.76 -34.37
CA SER A 954 27.53 -43.95 -34.58
C SER A 954 27.16 -45.44 -34.73
N PRO A 955 26.20 -45.98 -33.93
CA PRO A 955 25.81 -47.39 -34.02
C PRO A 955 24.90 -47.67 -35.23
N SER A 956 24.12 -46.69 -35.67
CA SER A 956 23.36 -46.74 -36.91
C SER A 956 24.27 -46.46 -38.10
N ARG A 957 24.38 -47.38 -39.07
CA ARG A 957 25.12 -47.16 -40.35
C ARG A 957 24.40 -46.21 -41.32
N ARG A 958 23.74 -45.17 -40.82
CA ARG A 958 23.08 -44.12 -41.62
C ARG A 958 24.09 -42.99 -41.84
N ALA A 959 24.21 -42.51 -43.08
CA ALA A 959 25.03 -41.34 -43.36
C ALA A 959 24.46 -40.11 -42.64
N ALA A 960 25.33 -39.33 -41.99
CA ALA A 960 24.99 -38.05 -41.37
C ALA A 960 24.77 -36.96 -42.44
N ALA A 961 25.46 -37.07 -43.57
CA ALA A 961 25.20 -36.31 -44.79
C ALA A 961 25.69 -37.07 -46.03
N SER A 962 25.14 -36.75 -47.20
CA SER A 962 25.62 -37.29 -48.48
C SER A 962 25.40 -36.30 -49.62
N ASP A 963 26.30 -36.30 -50.60
CA ASP A 963 26.19 -35.49 -51.83
C ASP A 963 26.77 -36.26 -53.05
N VAL A 964 26.58 -35.76 -54.27
CA VAL A 964 27.10 -36.34 -55.51
C VAL A 964 27.84 -35.28 -56.32
N THR A 965 29.05 -35.59 -56.80
CA THR A 965 29.91 -34.57 -57.41
C THR A 965 29.44 -34.05 -58.76
N ASP A 966 29.54 -32.73 -58.94
CA ASP A 966 29.26 -32.05 -60.21
C ASP A 966 30.37 -32.26 -61.27
N SER A 967 30.18 -31.68 -62.46
CA SER A 967 31.17 -31.69 -63.56
C SER A 967 32.51 -31.00 -63.24
N GLY A 968 32.55 -30.18 -62.18
CA GLY A 968 33.79 -29.64 -61.58
C GLY A 968 34.40 -30.56 -60.52
N GLY A 969 33.80 -31.72 -60.25
CA GLY A 969 34.18 -32.67 -59.22
C GLY A 969 33.81 -32.22 -57.80
N ARG A 970 32.98 -31.19 -57.64
CA ARG A 970 32.69 -30.54 -56.35
C ARG A 970 31.57 -31.23 -55.60
N PHE A 971 31.67 -31.30 -54.28
CA PHE A 971 30.58 -31.67 -53.37
C PHE A 971 30.45 -30.65 -52.23
N THR A 972 29.26 -30.53 -51.65
CA THR A 972 28.95 -29.74 -50.45
C THR A 972 28.06 -30.52 -49.50
N VAL A 973 28.54 -30.78 -48.27
CA VAL A 973 27.74 -31.40 -47.20
C VAL A 973 27.65 -30.49 -45.98
N LYS A 974 26.62 -30.67 -45.15
CA LYS A 974 26.51 -30.04 -43.83
C LYS A 974 26.61 -31.13 -42.76
N VAL A 975 27.57 -31.02 -41.85
CA VAL A 975 27.83 -31.98 -40.77
C VAL A 975 28.25 -31.24 -39.50
N MET A 976 28.00 -31.81 -38.32
CA MET A 976 28.33 -31.16 -37.03
C MET A 976 29.85 -31.07 -36.85
N GLU A 977 30.35 -29.98 -36.26
CA GLU A 977 31.77 -29.87 -35.90
C GLU A 977 32.19 -31.01 -34.97
N ASN A 978 33.35 -31.63 -35.21
CA ASN A 978 33.91 -32.64 -34.32
C ASN A 978 35.43 -32.52 -34.25
N LYS A 979 35.90 -32.10 -33.06
CA LYS A 979 37.31 -31.87 -32.73
C LYS A 979 37.98 -33.06 -32.02
N GLU A 980 37.21 -34.10 -31.67
CA GLU A 980 37.68 -35.25 -30.88
C GLU A 980 37.96 -36.48 -31.77
N PHE A 981 37.15 -36.69 -32.82
CA PHE A 981 37.33 -37.79 -33.77
C PHE A 981 36.95 -37.38 -35.21
N PRO A 982 37.72 -37.78 -36.24
CA PRO A 982 37.37 -37.52 -37.63
C PRO A 982 36.13 -38.28 -38.10
N TYR A 983 35.40 -37.69 -39.04
CA TYR A 983 34.36 -38.38 -39.80
C TYR A 983 34.96 -39.45 -40.69
N SER A 984 34.23 -40.56 -40.88
CA SER A 984 34.51 -41.55 -41.91
C SER A 984 33.74 -41.17 -43.16
N VAL A 985 34.43 -41.04 -44.30
CA VAL A 985 33.84 -40.57 -45.55
C VAL A 985 34.06 -41.61 -46.63
N ASP A 986 32.98 -42.25 -47.07
CA ASP A 986 33.00 -43.21 -48.17
C ASP A 986 32.66 -42.52 -49.48
N VAL A 987 33.61 -42.56 -50.42
CA VAL A 987 33.42 -42.08 -51.79
C VAL A 987 33.15 -43.27 -52.68
N HIS A 988 31.87 -43.46 -53.03
CA HIS A 988 31.44 -44.45 -54.02
C HIS A 988 31.74 -43.90 -55.41
N ALA A 989 32.63 -44.62 -56.11
CA ALA A 989 33.18 -44.16 -57.36
C ALA A 989 32.24 -44.46 -58.56
N PRO A 990 32.18 -43.56 -59.56
CA PRO A 990 31.47 -43.83 -60.81
C PRO A 990 32.23 -44.87 -61.66
N ALA A 991 31.56 -45.39 -62.69
CA ALA A 991 32.10 -46.44 -63.55
C ALA A 991 33.51 -46.11 -64.10
N GLY A 992 34.42 -47.08 -64.00
CA GLY A 992 35.82 -46.92 -64.39
C GLY A 992 36.76 -46.40 -63.29
N PHE A 993 36.29 -46.22 -62.06
CA PHE A 993 37.09 -45.82 -60.90
C PHE A 993 36.86 -46.74 -59.68
N TYR A 994 37.85 -46.85 -58.80
CA TYR A 994 37.75 -47.56 -57.52
C TYR A 994 37.21 -46.65 -56.40
N SER A 995 36.18 -47.10 -55.69
CA SER A 995 35.67 -46.45 -54.47
C SER A 995 36.72 -46.36 -53.36
N ARG A 996 36.58 -45.38 -52.46
CA ARG A 996 37.59 -45.07 -51.45
C ARG A 996 36.98 -44.52 -50.15
N ASN A 997 37.32 -45.14 -49.02
CA ASN A 997 37.17 -44.54 -47.69
C ASN A 997 38.31 -43.54 -47.41
N VAL A 998 37.99 -42.42 -46.77
CA VAL A 998 38.95 -41.50 -46.13
C VAL A 998 38.44 -41.05 -44.77
N LYS A 999 39.35 -40.59 -43.91
CA LYS A 999 39.01 -39.92 -42.65
C LYS A 999 39.28 -38.42 -42.78
N ILE A 1000 38.36 -37.60 -42.28
CA ILE A 1000 38.44 -36.14 -42.38
C ILE A 1000 37.98 -35.53 -41.04
N ASP A 1001 38.87 -34.76 -40.40
CA ASP A 1001 38.55 -33.92 -39.24
C ASP A 1001 37.74 -32.70 -39.69
N VAL A 1002 36.71 -32.32 -38.93
CA VAL A 1002 35.78 -31.23 -39.31
C VAL A 1002 35.81 -30.13 -38.27
N THR A 1003 36.40 -29.00 -38.67
CA THR A 1003 36.41 -27.75 -37.91
C THR A 1003 35.83 -26.61 -38.75
N GLN A 1004 35.33 -25.55 -38.11
CA GLN A 1004 35.06 -24.31 -38.85
C GLN A 1004 36.32 -23.81 -39.59
N GLY A 1005 36.13 -23.25 -40.78
CA GLY A 1005 37.21 -22.71 -41.61
C GLY A 1005 38.15 -23.74 -42.25
N MET A 1006 37.88 -25.05 -42.16
CA MET A 1006 38.74 -26.10 -42.72
C MET A 1006 39.00 -25.93 -44.24
N GLU A 1007 40.20 -26.30 -44.70
CA GLU A 1007 40.50 -26.32 -46.14
C GLU A 1007 39.63 -27.35 -46.89
N ARG A 1008 39.24 -27.00 -48.13
CA ARG A 1008 38.41 -27.87 -48.99
C ARG A 1008 39.11 -29.20 -49.28
N PRO A 1009 38.62 -30.36 -48.77
CA PRO A 1009 39.30 -31.65 -48.95
C PRO A 1009 39.32 -32.07 -50.42
N LYS A 1010 40.42 -32.72 -50.84
CA LYS A 1010 40.67 -33.18 -52.21
C LYS A 1010 40.90 -34.69 -52.20
N ILE A 1011 39.92 -35.45 -52.66
CA ILE A 1011 39.92 -36.93 -52.60
C ILE A 1011 40.32 -37.49 -53.96
N GLU A 1012 41.55 -38.03 -54.06
CA GLU A 1012 42.02 -38.71 -55.27
C GLU A 1012 41.45 -40.14 -55.38
N LEU A 1013 40.73 -40.42 -56.47
CA LEU A 1013 40.33 -41.76 -56.90
C LEU A 1013 41.31 -42.34 -57.94
N LYS A 1014 41.31 -43.67 -58.07
CA LYS A 1014 42.15 -44.42 -59.03
C LYS A 1014 41.26 -45.05 -60.11
N ARG A 1015 41.72 -45.07 -61.36
CA ARG A 1015 41.01 -45.70 -62.48
C ARG A 1015 41.15 -47.23 -62.46
N VAL A 1016 40.12 -47.93 -62.92
CA VAL A 1016 40.09 -49.38 -63.13
C VAL A 1016 40.64 -49.70 -64.53
N PRO A 1017 41.48 -50.74 -64.71
CA PRO A 1017 41.90 -51.19 -66.05
C PRO A 1017 40.73 -51.72 -66.88
N ALA A 1018 40.76 -51.53 -68.20
CA ALA A 1018 39.72 -52.01 -69.11
C ALA A 1018 39.92 -53.50 -69.48
N PRO A 1019 38.86 -54.33 -69.48
CA PRO A 1019 38.90 -55.71 -69.98
C PRO A 1019 38.71 -55.80 -71.52
N GLU A 1020 39.05 -56.95 -72.10
CA GLU A 1020 38.89 -57.23 -73.54
C GLU A 1020 37.47 -57.74 -73.91
N PRO A 1021 36.99 -57.57 -75.17
CA PRO A 1021 35.59 -57.76 -75.55
C PRO A 1021 35.26 -59.13 -76.20
N ILE A 1022 34.09 -59.70 -75.85
CA ILE A 1022 33.46 -60.89 -76.49
C ILE A 1022 31.91 -60.62 -76.57
N PRO A 1023 31.15 -61.12 -77.59
CA PRO A 1023 29.96 -60.40 -78.11
C PRO A 1023 28.55 -60.95 -77.78
N GLU A 1024 27.54 -60.36 -78.45
CA GLU A 1024 26.07 -60.29 -78.25
C GLU A 1024 25.24 -61.61 -78.32
N PRO A 1025 23.95 -61.58 -77.89
CA PRO A 1025 22.85 -61.64 -78.90
C PRO A 1025 21.49 -60.91 -78.61
N HIS A 1026 20.88 -60.42 -79.69
CA HIS A 1026 19.46 -60.32 -80.20
C HIS A 1026 18.21 -60.93 -79.43
N PRO A 1027 16.92 -60.62 -79.77
CA PRO A 1027 16.09 -59.48 -79.26
C PRO A 1027 14.61 -59.81 -78.82
N GLU A 1028 13.75 -58.76 -78.74
CA GLU A 1028 12.24 -58.73 -78.81
C GLU A 1028 11.36 -59.09 -77.58
N PRO A 1029 10.06 -58.63 -77.45
CA PRO A 1029 9.32 -57.54 -78.14
C PRO A 1029 8.45 -56.60 -77.21
N THR A 1030 7.66 -55.69 -77.81
CA THR A 1030 6.66 -54.71 -77.26
C THR A 1030 5.20 -55.28 -77.21
N PRO A 1031 4.10 -54.67 -76.64
CA PRO A 1031 3.59 -53.27 -76.81
C PRO A 1031 2.72 -52.60 -75.67
N HIS A 1032 1.91 -51.58 -76.06
CA HIS A 1032 1.09 -50.53 -75.36
C HIS A 1032 -0.42 -50.95 -75.18
N PRO A 1033 -1.45 -50.13 -74.78
CA PRO A 1033 -1.57 -48.77 -74.13
C PRO A 1033 -2.75 -48.56 -73.07
N GLU A 1034 -2.97 -47.30 -72.60
CA GLU A 1034 -4.26 -46.62 -72.21
C GLU A 1034 -5.01 -46.90 -70.84
N PRO A 1035 -6.08 -46.16 -70.39
CA PRO A 1035 -6.05 -44.81 -69.74
C PRO A 1035 -7.01 -44.56 -68.51
N SER A 1036 -7.15 -43.30 -68.04
CA SER A 1036 -7.89 -42.83 -66.82
C SER A 1036 -9.41 -42.49 -66.99
N PRO A 1037 -10.18 -42.32 -65.88
CA PRO A 1037 -11.09 -41.15 -65.72
C PRO A 1037 -11.37 -40.62 -64.27
N HIS A 1038 -12.08 -39.48 -64.15
CA HIS A 1038 -12.73 -38.92 -62.91
C HIS A 1038 -14.30 -38.95 -63.02
N PRO A 1039 -15.10 -38.03 -62.41
CA PRO A 1039 -15.91 -38.20 -61.17
C PRO A 1039 -17.45 -38.13 -61.38
N PRO A 1040 -18.30 -38.16 -60.31
CA PRO A 1040 -19.30 -37.08 -60.12
C PRO A 1040 -19.73 -36.73 -58.65
N MET A 1041 -20.79 -35.89 -58.53
CA MET A 1041 -21.35 -35.06 -57.42
C MET A 1041 -22.78 -35.54 -56.96
N PRO A 1042 -23.63 -34.84 -56.14
CA PRO A 1042 -23.49 -34.04 -54.87
C PRO A 1042 -24.73 -33.99 -53.86
N TRP A 1043 -24.63 -33.20 -52.74
CA TRP A 1043 -25.71 -32.58 -51.86
C TRP A 1043 -26.72 -33.50 -51.10
N PRO A 1044 -27.55 -33.06 -50.09
CA PRO A 1044 -27.82 -31.71 -49.52
C PRO A 1044 -27.83 -31.53 -47.95
N HIS A 1045 -28.14 -30.31 -47.47
CA HIS A 1045 -28.59 -29.95 -46.08
C HIS A 1045 -30.10 -29.52 -46.10
N PRO A 1046 -30.76 -28.91 -45.06
CA PRO A 1046 -30.50 -28.74 -43.61
C PRO A 1046 -31.74 -29.06 -42.69
N HIS A 1047 -31.64 -28.89 -41.34
CA HIS A 1047 -32.71 -28.37 -40.45
C HIS A 1047 -32.13 -27.97 -39.04
N PRO A 1048 -32.82 -27.17 -38.18
CA PRO A 1048 -32.21 -26.48 -37.03
C PRO A 1048 -32.76 -26.87 -35.62
N GLU A 1049 -32.30 -26.13 -34.59
CA GLU A 1049 -32.74 -26.07 -33.18
C GLU A 1049 -32.30 -27.22 -32.22
N PRO A 1050 -32.20 -26.99 -30.89
CA PRO A 1050 -32.68 -25.84 -30.10
C PRO A 1050 -31.62 -24.96 -29.42
N THR A 1051 -32.07 -23.87 -28.80
CA THR A 1051 -31.30 -22.96 -27.93
C THR A 1051 -31.05 -23.55 -26.53
N PRO A 1052 -30.00 -23.09 -25.80
CA PRO A 1052 -29.77 -23.50 -24.43
C PRO A 1052 -30.80 -22.88 -23.47
N HIS A 1053 -31.51 -23.73 -22.72
CA HIS A 1053 -32.30 -23.29 -21.56
C HIS A 1053 -31.38 -22.88 -20.40
N PRO A 1054 -31.78 -21.91 -19.55
CA PRO A 1054 -31.00 -21.55 -18.37
C PRO A 1054 -30.93 -22.70 -17.36
N THR A 1055 -29.72 -23.07 -16.97
CA THR A 1055 -29.46 -24.10 -15.96
C THR A 1055 -30.07 -23.68 -14.61
N PRO A 1056 -30.81 -24.57 -13.90
CA PRO A 1056 -31.35 -24.23 -12.59
C PRO A 1056 -30.20 -24.00 -11.58
N GLN A 1057 -30.33 -22.96 -10.74
CA GLN A 1057 -29.37 -22.70 -9.67
C GLN A 1057 -29.36 -23.85 -8.67
N VAL A 1058 -28.24 -24.56 -8.56
CA VAL A 1058 -28.07 -25.68 -7.61
C VAL A 1058 -27.77 -25.12 -6.22
N CYS A 1059 -28.56 -25.50 -5.23
CA CYS A 1059 -28.47 -24.96 -3.87
C CYS A 1059 -27.68 -25.90 -2.96
N VAL A 1060 -26.71 -25.36 -2.22
CA VAL A 1060 -25.81 -26.16 -1.38
C VAL A 1060 -26.47 -26.58 -0.07
N LEU A 1061 -26.15 -27.78 0.43
CA LEU A 1061 -26.61 -28.23 1.74
C LEU A 1061 -25.88 -27.52 2.90
N ASN A 1062 -24.60 -27.18 2.70
CA ASN A 1062 -23.77 -26.44 3.64
C ASN A 1062 -23.10 -25.28 2.89
N GLY A 1063 -23.49 -24.05 3.19
CA GLY A 1063 -22.88 -22.83 2.68
C GLY A 1063 -21.78 -22.31 3.61
N VAL A 1064 -20.70 -21.79 3.05
CA VAL A 1064 -19.70 -20.99 3.78
C VAL A 1064 -19.49 -19.68 3.02
N VAL A 1065 -19.59 -18.56 3.73
CA VAL A 1065 -19.44 -17.20 3.20
C VAL A 1065 -18.41 -16.47 4.06
N THR A 1066 -17.41 -15.86 3.43
CA THR A 1066 -16.40 -15.04 4.10
C THR A 1066 -16.50 -13.60 3.59
N LEU A 1067 -16.63 -12.64 4.51
CA LEU A 1067 -16.75 -11.20 4.24
C LEU A 1067 -15.81 -10.41 5.17
N ASP A 1068 -15.58 -9.15 4.85
CA ASP A 1068 -14.74 -8.23 5.63
C ASP A 1068 -15.24 -6.77 5.50
N SER A 1069 -14.41 -5.79 5.86
CA SER A 1069 -14.77 -4.37 5.79
C SER A 1069 -14.92 -3.84 4.37
N HIS A 1070 -14.35 -4.51 3.38
CA HIS A 1070 -14.31 -4.12 1.96
C HIS A 1070 -15.19 -5.06 1.12
N ASN A 1071 -15.02 -6.38 1.25
CA ASN A 1071 -15.97 -7.35 0.70
C ASN A 1071 -17.19 -7.44 1.61
N THR A 1072 -18.23 -6.69 1.27
CA THR A 1072 -19.40 -6.43 2.12
C THR A 1072 -20.70 -7.06 1.62
N GLN A 1073 -20.69 -7.84 0.52
CA GLN A 1073 -21.91 -8.44 -0.05
C GLN A 1073 -21.67 -9.88 -0.52
N ALA A 1074 -22.58 -10.79 -0.16
CA ALA A 1074 -22.63 -12.15 -0.69
C ALA A 1074 -24.05 -12.57 -1.04
N ASN A 1075 -24.19 -13.38 -2.10
CA ASN A 1075 -25.43 -14.01 -2.51
C ASN A 1075 -25.21 -15.53 -2.62
N LEU A 1076 -26.08 -16.36 -2.04
CA LEU A 1076 -25.94 -17.82 -2.03
C LEU A 1076 -27.30 -18.52 -2.04
N CYS A 1077 -27.43 -19.66 -2.74
CA CYS A 1077 -28.58 -20.55 -2.55
C CYS A 1077 -28.26 -21.68 -1.58
N VAL A 1078 -29.05 -21.83 -0.51
CA VAL A 1078 -28.90 -22.88 0.51
C VAL A 1078 -30.19 -23.69 0.62
N ALA A 1079 -30.07 -25.02 0.70
CA ALA A 1079 -31.23 -25.90 0.71
C ALA A 1079 -31.96 -25.95 2.07
N PRO A 1080 -33.29 -26.21 2.10
CA PRO A 1080 -34.05 -26.38 3.33
C PRO A 1080 -33.44 -27.43 4.27
N GLY A 1081 -33.29 -27.09 5.55
CA GLY A 1081 -32.66 -27.94 6.56
C GLY A 1081 -31.12 -27.85 6.63
N GLY A 1082 -30.48 -27.25 5.62
CA GLY A 1082 -29.04 -27.05 5.50
C GLY A 1082 -28.45 -25.97 6.41
N THR A 1083 -27.13 -25.83 6.42
CA THR A 1083 -26.41 -24.85 7.26
C THR A 1083 -25.75 -23.75 6.45
N LEU A 1084 -25.55 -22.58 7.06
CA LEU A 1084 -24.80 -21.44 6.52
C LEU A 1084 -23.81 -20.93 7.57
N GLU A 1085 -22.52 -21.02 7.28
CA GLU A 1085 -21.46 -20.41 8.08
C GLU A 1085 -21.07 -19.06 7.47
N VAL A 1086 -21.17 -17.99 8.26
CA VAL A 1086 -20.70 -16.64 7.91
C VAL A 1086 -19.46 -16.31 8.73
N ARG A 1087 -18.36 -16.01 8.05
CA ARG A 1087 -17.07 -15.59 8.62
C ARG A 1087 -16.85 -14.12 8.31
N LEU A 1088 -16.65 -13.31 9.35
CA LEU A 1088 -16.43 -11.87 9.22
C LEU A 1088 -15.01 -11.55 9.70
N ASN A 1089 -14.08 -11.38 8.76
CA ASN A 1089 -12.66 -11.22 9.05
C ASN A 1089 -12.37 -9.91 9.79
N LEU A 1090 -11.32 -9.90 10.60
CA LEU A 1090 -10.79 -8.72 11.28
C LEU A 1090 -9.29 -8.88 11.60
N SER A 1091 -8.51 -7.83 11.39
CA SER A 1091 -7.13 -7.73 11.88
C SER A 1091 -7.10 -7.57 13.41
N ALA A 1092 -6.19 -8.29 14.06
CA ALA A 1092 -6.06 -8.26 15.51
C ALA A 1092 -5.53 -6.90 16.01
N GLY A 1093 -6.07 -6.40 17.12
CA GLY A 1093 -5.62 -5.16 17.77
C GLY A 1093 -6.41 -3.89 17.42
N THR A 1094 -7.32 -3.92 16.44
CA THR A 1094 -8.04 -2.72 15.96
C THR A 1094 -9.19 -2.23 16.86
N GLY A 1095 -9.69 -3.10 17.75
CA GLY A 1095 -10.77 -2.79 18.72
C GLY A 1095 -12.20 -2.80 18.17
N TYR A 1096 -12.38 -2.98 16.85
CA TYR A 1096 -13.71 -3.13 16.23
C TYR A 1096 -14.28 -4.54 16.44
N GLN A 1097 -15.61 -4.66 16.40
CA GLN A 1097 -16.33 -5.92 16.50
C GLN A 1097 -17.49 -5.99 15.49
N TRP A 1098 -17.75 -7.19 14.95
CA TRP A 1098 -18.83 -7.46 13.99
C TRP A 1098 -20.12 -7.90 14.70
N GLY A 1099 -21.08 -7.00 14.82
CA GLY A 1099 -22.40 -7.28 15.40
C GLY A 1099 -23.48 -7.52 14.34
N MET A 1100 -24.24 -8.61 14.45
CA MET A 1100 -25.44 -8.81 13.62
C MET A 1100 -26.53 -7.78 14.00
N VAL A 1101 -27.10 -7.11 12.99
CA VAL A 1101 -28.16 -6.10 13.14
C VAL A 1101 -29.48 -6.49 12.48
N SER A 1102 -29.48 -7.47 11.58
CA SER A 1102 -30.70 -8.07 11.03
C SER A 1102 -31.51 -8.83 12.09
N ARG A 1103 -32.83 -8.59 12.15
CA ARG A 1103 -33.75 -9.51 12.82
C ARG A 1103 -33.89 -10.78 11.98
N LEU A 1104 -33.73 -11.94 12.61
CA LEU A 1104 -33.86 -13.23 11.91
C LEU A 1104 -35.28 -13.42 11.39
N SER A 1105 -35.40 -13.97 10.17
CA SER A 1105 -36.68 -14.40 9.62
C SER A 1105 -37.05 -15.79 10.16
N ARG A 1106 -38.32 -16.17 10.07
CA ARG A 1106 -38.79 -17.53 10.41
C ARG A 1106 -38.20 -18.64 9.51
N GLU A 1107 -37.52 -18.28 8.43
CA GLU A 1107 -36.94 -19.21 7.46
C GLU A 1107 -35.53 -19.68 7.92
N VAL A 1108 -34.92 -19.03 8.93
CA VAL A 1108 -33.54 -19.28 9.40
C VAL A 1108 -33.42 -19.19 10.93
N THR A 1109 -32.59 -20.06 11.51
CA THR A 1109 -32.29 -20.08 12.96
C THR A 1109 -30.79 -19.91 13.19
N LEU A 1110 -30.37 -19.04 14.10
CA LEU A 1110 -28.97 -18.94 14.54
C LEU A 1110 -28.64 -20.16 15.44
N VAL A 1111 -27.56 -20.87 15.11
CA VAL A 1111 -27.09 -22.08 15.82
C VAL A 1111 -25.94 -21.75 16.76
N SER A 1112 -24.98 -20.93 16.31
CA SER A 1112 -23.89 -20.40 17.15
C SER A 1112 -23.37 -19.06 16.62
N GLY A 1113 -22.75 -18.26 17.48
CA GLY A 1113 -22.14 -16.98 17.15
C GLY A 1113 -22.73 -15.79 17.93
N PRO A 1114 -22.01 -14.65 18.02
CA PRO A 1114 -20.66 -14.42 17.52
C PRO A 1114 -19.59 -15.23 18.28
N GLU A 1115 -18.79 -15.98 17.54
CA GLU A 1115 -17.64 -16.74 18.05
C GLU A 1115 -16.37 -16.18 17.43
N TRP A 1116 -15.39 -15.74 18.23
CA TRP A 1116 -14.13 -15.24 17.70
C TRP A 1116 -13.15 -16.40 17.46
N VAL A 1117 -12.88 -16.70 16.20
CA VAL A 1117 -11.91 -17.72 15.80
C VAL A 1117 -10.60 -17.03 15.42
N LYS A 1118 -9.54 -17.24 16.21
CA LYS A 1118 -8.19 -16.78 15.87
C LYS A 1118 -7.62 -17.66 14.75
N SER A 1119 -7.01 -17.06 13.73
CA SER A 1119 -6.27 -17.79 12.71
C SER A 1119 -5.08 -18.54 13.33
N SER A 1120 -4.94 -19.83 13.00
CA SER A 1120 -3.92 -20.71 13.59
C SER A 1120 -2.53 -20.50 12.98
N GLY A 1121 -1.90 -19.39 13.34
CA GLY A 1121 -0.48 -19.09 13.08
C GLY A 1121 0.19 -18.56 14.35
N TYR A 1122 1.45 -18.96 14.59
CA TYR A 1122 2.13 -18.77 15.88
C TYR A 1122 2.78 -17.38 16.04
N SER A 1123 2.07 -16.33 15.63
CA SER A 1123 2.55 -14.94 15.61
C SER A 1123 1.68 -14.02 16.48
N ILE A 1124 2.33 -13.03 17.11
CA ILE A 1124 1.66 -11.84 17.63
C ILE A 1124 1.26 -11.00 16.41
N GLY A 1125 0.00 -10.56 16.34
CA GLY A 1125 -0.56 -9.86 15.18
C GLY A 1125 -1.36 -10.75 14.21
N ALA A 1126 -1.31 -12.08 14.35
CA ALA A 1126 -2.17 -12.97 13.57
C ALA A 1126 -3.66 -12.66 13.83
N GLY A 1127 -4.38 -12.29 12.76
CA GLY A 1127 -5.80 -11.92 12.78
C GLY A 1127 -6.76 -13.08 13.08
N GLY A 1128 -8.04 -12.85 12.83
CA GLY A 1128 -9.07 -13.86 12.99
C GLY A 1128 -10.38 -13.45 12.32
N TYR A 1129 -11.44 -14.19 12.61
CA TYR A 1129 -12.79 -13.89 12.11
C TYR A 1129 -13.85 -14.12 13.18
N THR A 1130 -14.90 -13.30 13.12
CA THR A 1130 -16.13 -13.53 13.87
C THR A 1130 -16.99 -14.52 13.08
N LYS A 1131 -17.23 -15.69 13.66
CA LYS A 1131 -18.04 -16.77 13.09
C LYS A 1131 -19.47 -16.69 13.60
N TYR A 1132 -20.41 -16.84 12.66
CA TYR A 1132 -21.82 -17.10 12.92
C TYR A 1132 -22.22 -18.35 12.12
N VAL A 1133 -22.97 -19.27 12.73
CA VAL A 1133 -23.51 -20.46 12.06
C VAL A 1133 -25.02 -20.42 12.16
N PHE A 1134 -25.68 -20.52 11.01
CA PHE A 1134 -27.13 -20.53 10.85
C PHE A 1134 -27.60 -21.87 10.30
N ARG A 1135 -28.87 -22.21 10.54
CA ARG A 1135 -29.56 -23.32 9.89
C ARG A 1135 -30.78 -22.79 9.16
N VAL A 1136 -30.89 -23.12 7.88
CA VAL A 1136 -32.12 -22.88 7.10
C VAL A 1136 -33.16 -23.88 7.57
N ASN A 1137 -34.36 -23.41 7.91
CA ASN A 1137 -35.39 -24.28 8.45
C ASN A 1137 -35.89 -25.27 7.37
N SER A 1138 -36.26 -26.49 7.74
CA SER A 1138 -36.64 -27.56 6.78
C SER A 1138 -37.95 -27.28 6.02
N GLN A 1139 -38.72 -26.28 6.46
CA GLN A 1139 -39.93 -25.78 5.82
C GLN A 1139 -39.72 -24.42 5.12
N ALA A 1140 -38.48 -23.94 5.01
CA ALA A 1140 -38.18 -22.66 4.37
C ALA A 1140 -38.53 -22.70 2.89
N GLN A 1141 -39.24 -21.68 2.42
CA GLN A 1141 -39.65 -21.53 1.01
C GLN A 1141 -39.38 -20.12 0.45
N ARG A 1142 -38.80 -19.22 1.26
CA ARG A 1142 -38.43 -17.87 0.82
C ARG A 1142 -36.99 -17.55 1.18
N GLY A 1143 -36.36 -16.77 0.31
CA GLY A 1143 -35.07 -16.18 0.60
C GLY A 1143 -35.14 -15.16 1.74
N PHE A 1144 -34.00 -14.89 2.35
CA PHE A 1144 -33.85 -13.98 3.49
C PHE A 1144 -32.51 -13.24 3.42
N HIS A 1145 -32.39 -12.14 4.17
CA HIS A 1145 -31.14 -11.37 4.25
C HIS A 1145 -30.63 -11.33 5.69
N LEU A 1146 -29.31 -11.41 5.85
CA LEU A 1146 -28.59 -11.20 7.10
C LEU A 1146 -27.73 -9.94 6.95
N ALA A 1147 -27.66 -9.11 7.98
CA ALA A 1147 -26.91 -7.86 7.98
C ALA A 1147 -26.09 -7.70 9.26
N PHE A 1148 -24.84 -7.28 9.11
CA PHE A 1148 -23.83 -7.17 10.16
C PHE A 1148 -23.13 -5.81 10.07
N GLN A 1149 -22.84 -5.18 11.20
CA GLN A 1149 -22.12 -3.91 11.26
C GLN A 1149 -20.81 -4.05 12.02
N LEU A 1150 -19.78 -3.40 11.50
CA LEU A 1150 -18.46 -3.29 12.11
C LEU A 1150 -18.37 -1.96 12.87
N LYS A 1151 -18.17 -2.00 14.19
CA LYS A 1151 -17.96 -0.80 15.01
C LYS A 1151 -17.22 -1.10 16.31
N ARG A 1152 -16.67 -0.09 16.96
CA ARG A 1152 -16.22 -0.17 18.36
C ARG A 1152 -17.39 0.05 19.33
N PRO A 1153 -17.30 -0.41 20.60
CA PRO A 1153 -18.39 -0.27 21.58
C PRO A 1153 -18.84 1.17 21.88
N TRP A 1154 -17.99 2.17 21.60
CA TRP A 1154 -18.22 3.59 21.85
C TRP A 1154 -18.51 4.43 20.59
N GLU A 1155 -18.58 3.80 19.41
CA GLU A 1155 -18.85 4.49 18.14
C GLU A 1155 -20.35 4.52 17.82
N ALA A 1156 -20.87 5.71 17.50
CA ALA A 1156 -22.27 5.94 17.18
C ALA A 1156 -22.66 5.46 15.76
N SER A 1157 -21.71 5.52 14.84
CA SER A 1157 -21.85 5.08 13.44
C SER A 1157 -21.04 3.81 13.18
N ALA A 1158 -21.48 2.95 12.27
CA ALA A 1158 -20.72 1.79 11.84
C ALA A 1158 -19.62 2.19 10.82
N ALA A 1159 -18.44 1.59 10.95
CA ALA A 1159 -17.32 1.78 10.02
C ALA A 1159 -17.50 0.99 8.70
N SER A 1160 -18.23 -0.13 8.74
CA SER A 1160 -18.67 -0.89 7.57
C SER A 1160 -19.93 -1.70 7.87
N GLN A 1161 -20.67 -2.11 6.84
CA GLN A 1161 -21.85 -2.99 6.94
C GLN A 1161 -21.78 -4.10 5.88
N ALA A 1162 -21.75 -5.34 6.34
CA ALA A 1162 -21.77 -6.55 5.51
C ALA A 1162 -23.19 -7.13 5.42
N ASN A 1163 -23.59 -7.61 4.24
CA ASN A 1163 -24.93 -8.12 3.96
C ASN A 1163 -24.85 -9.46 3.19
N VAL A 1164 -25.62 -10.46 3.62
CA VAL A 1164 -25.70 -11.77 2.95
C VAL A 1164 -27.15 -12.00 2.51
N SER A 1165 -27.38 -12.17 1.21
CA SER A 1165 -28.67 -12.60 0.66
C SER A 1165 -28.67 -14.10 0.44
N VAL A 1166 -29.68 -14.79 0.97
CA VAL A 1166 -29.82 -16.23 0.83
C VAL A 1166 -31.09 -16.54 0.04
N THR A 1167 -30.96 -17.27 -1.06
CA THR A 1167 -32.08 -17.93 -1.74
C THR A 1167 -32.24 -19.37 -1.24
N VAL A 1168 -33.43 -19.95 -1.40
CA VAL A 1168 -33.74 -21.29 -0.91
C VAL A 1168 -34.32 -22.13 -2.05
N GLY A 1169 -33.78 -23.33 -2.25
CA GLY A 1169 -34.14 -24.24 -3.33
C GLY A 1169 -33.68 -25.68 -3.06
N PRO A 1170 -34.01 -26.65 -3.94
CA PRO A 1170 -33.76 -28.07 -3.70
C PRO A 1170 -32.26 -28.43 -3.62
N ALA A 1171 -31.93 -29.38 -2.75
CA ALA A 1171 -30.57 -29.90 -2.57
C ALA A 1171 -30.17 -30.89 -3.67
N SER A 1172 -28.88 -30.95 -4.00
CA SER A 1172 -28.29 -32.03 -4.80
C SER A 1172 -28.04 -33.29 -3.95
N GLY A 1173 -28.56 -34.43 -4.40
CA GLY A 1173 -28.27 -35.74 -3.81
C GLY A 1173 -27.05 -36.38 -4.46
N GLY A 1174 -25.89 -36.32 -3.81
CA GLY A 1174 -24.65 -36.93 -4.31
C GLY A 1174 -23.50 -36.84 -3.31
N GLY A 1175 -23.28 -37.92 -2.54
CA GLY A 1175 -22.23 -37.96 -1.53
C GLY A 1175 -20.89 -38.47 -2.09
N PHE A 1176 -19.93 -37.57 -2.32
CA PHE A 1176 -18.54 -37.96 -2.52
C PHE A 1176 -17.82 -38.12 -1.18
N ARG A 1177 -17.23 -39.29 -0.94
CA ARG A 1177 -16.27 -39.50 0.14
C ARG A 1177 -14.88 -39.07 -0.32
N THR A 1178 -14.15 -38.42 0.58
CA THR A 1178 -12.73 -38.09 0.41
C THR A 1178 -11.86 -39.33 0.23
N ARG A 1179 -10.91 -39.24 -0.70
CA ARG A 1179 -9.58 -39.86 -0.60
C ARG A 1179 -8.54 -38.75 -0.80
#